data_AF-A0A8H5JT77-F1
#
_entry.id   AF-A0A8H5JT77-F1
#
_cell.length_a   1.000
_cell.length_b   1.000
_cell.length_c   1.000
_cell.angle_alpha   90.00
_cell.angle_beta   90.00
_cell.angle_gamma   90.00
#
_symmetry.space_group_name_H-M   'P 1'
#
loop_
_entity.id
_entity.type
_entity.pdbx_description
1 polymer ?
#
loop_
_entity_poly.entity_id
_entity_poly.type
_entity_poly.pdbx_seq_one_letter_code
_entity_poly.pdbx_strand_id
1 'polypeptide(L)'
;MESVIERPMDYDVSPLPSSGAEREACTSIDPEGFFLRPPPTPHHLSSFITPDDQLFQTIHMGAAVVDYAKWLLVVDGLVRKPFALSLAQLKALPQTSITSFHECYGSPLKPPISNPWRIGNVVWTGVRLSAILALAEPLPEAQFVWSEGLDRGKFFEYEADRYRKDLPIKKAQRPEALLAWKINGEPLSKERGGPVRIVVPGWFGTNSTKWLCRLSLQRTRAPGPFAAVLYNEKDPADPEGVRMRAVWEVEVNSMITKPADSAVISEGLVTIEGWAWSHDGVALVEVSKDAGQSWIQGKVDDKEDQAWQKFTADVELESGSWKLIASATSESGMKQPLTGRRNHVHSITKNMSPLFSQGYRHMFECHLLLNLTTLSSVLPIMAPFEPKYINEVQQMMFVAGETQEIANETAALVEQIVREQIIHILNKAKELSARRGEKFIAIKDILFQVRHDTARMTRLQNVIRWKRLRGEARKTTNEKDKPENDAEDSFSDTDNAAEDTAKKTTEASAALMPWDEEFMFAVRPPGGDADAVEISEKSRERLIWADEVTSKMSGEEYTKWCSYRKASFHRAKEARFREWTCIGVVADLRKKDDAIEILGSIAVEMVKRLTDKALSIQAHEITTQGGKENEAAAAALQARRQGLFLMSNPQRPAIDAGHIRKAFEMTQSKPKKRGYQLNRMVGPKPLQLI
;
A
#
# COMPACT_ATOMS: atom_id res chain seq x y z
N MET A 1 35.72 -34.04 4.48
CA MET A 1 35.38 -34.83 3.28
C MET A 1 35.47 -33.90 2.10
N GLU A 2 36.51 -34.07 1.29
CA GLU A 2 36.74 -33.32 0.06
C GLU A 2 35.58 -33.57 -0.90
N SER A 3 34.75 -32.55 -1.15
CA SER A 3 33.74 -32.63 -2.19
C SER A 3 34.45 -32.57 -3.54
N VAL A 4 34.43 -33.71 -4.24
CA VAL A 4 34.89 -33.89 -5.61
C VAL A 4 34.36 -32.74 -6.48
N ILE A 5 35.24 -31.82 -6.86
CA ILE A 5 34.99 -30.90 -7.96
C ILE A 5 35.11 -31.79 -9.20
N GLU A 6 33.97 -32.33 -9.67
CA GLU A 6 33.90 -32.97 -10.97
C GLU A 6 34.49 -32.01 -12.00
N ARG A 7 35.58 -32.43 -12.67
CA ARG A 7 36.14 -31.71 -13.81
C ARG A 7 35.01 -31.47 -14.82
N PRO A 8 34.87 -30.27 -15.39
CA PRO A 8 33.76 -29.99 -16.28
C PRO A 8 33.85 -30.93 -17.49
N MET A 9 32.78 -31.69 -17.73
CA MET A 9 32.44 -32.16 -19.07
C MET A 9 32.50 -30.97 -20.02
N ASP A 10 32.85 -31.16 -21.30
CA ASP A 10 32.81 -30.11 -22.31
C ASP A 10 31.35 -29.66 -22.50
N TYR A 11 30.90 -28.73 -21.65
CA TYR A 11 29.57 -28.16 -21.72
C TYR A 11 29.51 -27.20 -22.90
N ASP A 12 28.45 -27.33 -23.70
CA ASP A 12 28.22 -26.49 -24.87
C ASP A 12 28.03 -25.02 -24.46
N VAL A 13 29.03 -24.19 -24.81
CA VAL A 13 29.02 -22.74 -24.63
C VAL A 13 29.23 -22.07 -25.97
N SER A 14 28.57 -20.93 -26.16
CA SER A 14 28.70 -20.15 -27.39
C SER A 14 29.92 -19.21 -27.29
N PRO A 15 30.57 -18.87 -28.43
CA PRO A 15 31.57 -17.81 -28.43
C PRO A 15 30.95 -16.48 -28.02
N LEU A 16 31.78 -15.51 -27.62
CA LEU A 16 31.31 -14.16 -27.31
C LEU A 16 30.56 -13.57 -28.51
N PRO A 17 29.38 -12.99 -28.31
CA PRO A 17 28.67 -12.29 -29.38
C PRO A 17 29.31 -10.92 -29.65
N SER A 18 28.79 -10.20 -30.64
CA SER A 18 29.12 -8.79 -30.84
C SER A 18 28.79 -7.97 -29.58
N SER A 19 29.58 -6.93 -29.34
CA SER A 19 29.40 -6.09 -28.15
C SER A 19 27.98 -5.52 -28.08
N GLY A 20 27.27 -5.80 -26.99
CA GLY A 20 25.92 -5.31 -26.76
C GLY A 20 24.80 -6.20 -27.30
N ALA A 21 25.11 -7.30 -27.98
CA ALA A 21 24.11 -8.25 -28.48
C ALA A 21 23.21 -8.80 -27.37
N GLU A 22 23.72 -8.93 -26.14
CA GLU A 22 22.92 -9.36 -24.99
C GLU A 22 21.73 -8.43 -24.71
N ARG A 23 21.81 -7.16 -25.15
CA ARG A 23 20.77 -6.14 -24.96
C ARG A 23 19.59 -6.31 -25.91
N GLU A 24 19.78 -6.97 -27.05
CA GLU A 24 18.73 -7.18 -28.06
C GLU A 24 17.57 -8.04 -27.54
N ALA A 25 17.81 -8.81 -26.48
CA ALA A 25 16.77 -9.56 -25.79
C ALA A 25 15.76 -8.66 -25.07
N CYS A 26 16.11 -7.41 -24.73
CA CYS A 26 15.18 -6.48 -24.07
C CYS A 26 14.33 -5.73 -25.09
N THR A 27 13.07 -6.13 -25.26
CA THR A 27 12.17 -5.50 -26.24
C THR A 27 11.61 -4.17 -25.76
N SER A 28 11.35 -4.03 -24.47
CA SER A 28 10.86 -2.79 -23.85
C SER A 28 11.09 -2.79 -22.33
N ILE A 29 10.90 -1.63 -21.69
CA ILE A 29 10.79 -1.50 -20.24
C ILE A 29 9.32 -1.19 -19.92
N ASP A 30 8.65 -2.05 -19.15
CA ASP A 30 7.23 -1.90 -18.83
C ASP A 30 6.84 -2.59 -17.50
N PRO A 31 6.31 -1.86 -16.51
CA PRO A 31 6.22 -0.39 -16.48
C PRO A 31 7.60 0.23 -16.34
N GLU A 32 7.74 1.48 -16.78
CA GLU A 32 8.95 2.29 -16.55
C GLU A 32 9.04 2.79 -15.10
N GLY A 33 10.27 3.05 -14.63
CA GLY A 33 10.53 3.69 -13.34
C GLY A 33 10.40 2.78 -12.12
N PHE A 34 10.32 3.41 -10.95
CA PHE A 34 10.33 2.69 -9.67
C PHE A 34 9.01 1.97 -9.40
N PHE A 35 9.09 0.70 -9.03
CA PHE A 35 7.94 -0.09 -8.59
C PHE A 35 8.24 -0.81 -7.27
N LEU A 36 7.29 -0.71 -6.34
CA LEU A 36 7.31 -1.43 -5.07
C LEU A 36 5.96 -2.09 -4.81
N ARG A 37 5.97 -3.42 -4.64
CA ARG A 37 4.90 -4.15 -3.97
C ARG A 37 5.33 -4.46 -2.54
N PRO A 38 4.70 -3.88 -1.51
CA PRO A 38 5.01 -4.25 -0.14
C PRO A 38 4.55 -5.69 0.14
N PRO A 39 5.19 -6.39 1.09
CA PRO A 39 4.68 -7.66 1.60
C PRO A 39 3.45 -7.42 2.49
N PRO A 40 2.66 -8.45 2.81
CA PRO A 40 1.63 -8.32 3.82
C PRO A 40 2.24 -8.14 5.21
N THR A 41 1.39 -7.82 6.19
CA THR A 41 1.80 -7.70 7.58
C THR A 41 2.41 -9.01 8.12
N PRO A 42 3.34 -8.95 9.10
CA PRO A 42 4.01 -10.11 9.68
C PRO A 42 3.13 -11.32 9.98
N HIS A 43 1.94 -11.10 10.53
CA HIS A 43 1.00 -12.17 10.88
C HIS A 43 0.41 -12.95 9.69
N HIS A 44 0.53 -12.43 8.47
CA HIS A 44 0.18 -13.14 7.25
C HIS A 44 1.36 -13.93 6.66
N LEU A 45 2.60 -13.66 7.08
CA LEU A 45 3.82 -14.34 6.63
C LEU A 45 4.15 -15.55 7.52
N SER A 46 3.15 -16.42 7.78
CA SER A 46 3.32 -17.57 8.69
C SER A 46 3.70 -18.89 8.00
N SER A 47 3.64 -18.95 6.67
CA SER A 47 4.04 -20.13 5.89
C SER A 47 5.56 -20.22 5.78
N PHE A 48 6.14 -21.42 5.87
CA PHE A 48 7.59 -21.60 5.69
C PHE A 48 8.07 -21.17 4.30
N ILE A 49 7.36 -21.57 3.24
CA ILE A 49 7.54 -21.03 1.89
C ILE A 49 6.51 -19.93 1.67
N THR A 50 6.98 -18.73 1.35
CA THR A 50 6.16 -17.55 1.09
C THR A 50 5.54 -17.64 -0.31
N PRO A 51 4.19 -17.65 -0.41
CA PRO A 51 3.50 -17.62 -1.70
C PRO A 51 3.84 -16.38 -2.52
N ASP A 52 3.81 -16.47 -3.86
CA ASP A 52 4.21 -15.34 -4.70
C ASP A 52 3.36 -14.08 -4.45
N ASP A 53 2.06 -14.20 -4.22
CA ASP A 53 1.16 -13.07 -3.95
C ASP A 53 1.47 -12.33 -2.63
N GLN A 54 2.24 -12.96 -1.74
CA GLN A 54 2.68 -12.38 -0.47
C GLN A 54 4.13 -11.88 -0.49
N LEU A 55 4.91 -12.21 -1.53
CA LEU A 55 6.28 -11.73 -1.65
C LEU A 55 6.30 -10.22 -1.96
N PHE A 56 7.25 -9.49 -1.38
CA PHE A 56 7.51 -8.12 -1.81
C PHE A 56 8.10 -8.10 -3.23
N GLN A 57 8.04 -6.96 -3.90
CA GLN A 57 8.68 -6.73 -5.20
C GLN A 57 9.31 -5.35 -5.21
N THR A 58 10.56 -5.24 -5.65
CA THR A 58 11.26 -3.97 -5.84
C THR A 58 11.90 -3.91 -7.22
N ILE A 59 11.68 -2.80 -7.92
CA ILE A 59 12.21 -2.50 -9.25
C ILE A 59 12.64 -1.04 -9.24
N HIS A 60 13.88 -0.74 -9.65
CA HIS A 60 14.41 0.62 -9.59
C HIS A 60 14.04 1.46 -10.80
N MET A 61 14.27 0.93 -12.01
CA MET A 61 14.23 1.70 -13.26
C MET A 61 13.16 1.24 -14.25
N GLY A 62 12.36 0.25 -13.85
CA GLY A 62 11.32 -0.38 -14.67
C GLY A 62 11.59 -1.84 -14.95
N ALA A 63 10.56 -2.58 -15.36
CA ALA A 63 10.67 -4.02 -15.59
C ALA A 63 11.03 -4.33 -17.05
N ALA A 64 12.16 -5.01 -17.28
CA ALA A 64 12.52 -5.41 -18.64
C ALA A 64 11.58 -6.49 -19.18
N VAL A 65 11.02 -6.25 -20.36
CA VAL A 65 10.33 -7.26 -21.17
C VAL A 65 11.40 -7.97 -22.01
N VAL A 66 11.58 -9.27 -21.78
CA VAL A 66 12.67 -10.04 -22.35
C VAL A 66 12.15 -11.07 -23.34
N ASP A 67 12.68 -11.07 -24.56
CA ASP A 67 12.56 -12.15 -25.53
C ASP A 67 13.50 -13.30 -25.11
N TYR A 68 12.92 -14.41 -24.68
CA TYR A 68 13.67 -15.54 -24.13
C TYR A 68 14.48 -16.30 -25.19
N ALA A 69 14.09 -16.21 -26.47
CA ALA A 69 14.82 -16.84 -27.56
C ALA A 69 16.10 -16.08 -27.91
N LYS A 70 16.12 -14.76 -27.68
CA LYS A 70 17.28 -13.89 -27.88
C LYS A 70 18.12 -13.71 -26.63
N TRP A 71 17.65 -14.18 -25.47
CA TRP A 71 18.35 -13.99 -24.21
C TRP A 71 19.71 -14.70 -24.23
N LEU A 72 20.74 -13.92 -23.90
CA LEU A 72 22.12 -14.37 -23.76
C LEU A 72 22.67 -13.90 -22.41
N LEU A 73 23.42 -14.79 -21.75
CA LEU A 73 24.31 -14.43 -20.65
C LEU A 73 25.74 -14.37 -21.15
N VAL A 74 26.33 -13.19 -21.16
CA VAL A 74 27.75 -12.98 -21.47
C VAL A 74 28.60 -13.14 -20.22
N VAL A 75 29.66 -13.94 -20.27
CA VAL A 75 30.64 -14.12 -19.19
C VAL A 75 32.02 -13.71 -19.69
N ASP A 76 32.58 -12.65 -19.12
CA ASP A 76 33.80 -12.01 -19.64
C ASP A 76 34.66 -11.33 -18.54
N GLY A 77 35.59 -10.47 -18.96
CA GLY A 77 36.50 -9.75 -18.08
C GLY A 77 37.78 -10.53 -17.81
N LEU A 78 38.19 -10.60 -16.55
CA LEU A 78 39.40 -11.27 -16.08
C LEU A 78 39.21 -12.80 -16.01
N VAL A 79 39.04 -13.42 -17.18
CA VAL A 79 38.81 -14.86 -17.38
C VAL A 79 39.70 -15.38 -18.50
N ARG A 80 40.09 -16.67 -18.45
CA ARG A 80 40.84 -17.30 -19.56
C ARG A 80 39.92 -17.67 -20.72
N LYS A 81 38.67 -18.04 -20.42
CA LYS A 81 37.69 -18.52 -21.39
C LYS A 81 36.43 -17.66 -21.32
N PRO A 82 36.38 -16.52 -22.02
CA PRO A 82 35.13 -15.77 -22.13
C PRO A 82 34.16 -16.48 -23.07
N PHE A 83 32.87 -16.48 -22.73
CA PHE A 83 31.83 -17.18 -23.49
C PHE A 83 30.45 -16.53 -23.31
N ALA A 84 29.47 -17.03 -24.06
CA ALA A 84 28.06 -16.72 -23.84
C ALA A 84 27.21 -17.99 -23.70
N LEU A 85 26.09 -17.88 -22.98
CA LEU A 85 25.10 -18.94 -22.81
C LEU A 85 23.73 -18.46 -23.29
N SER A 86 23.09 -19.25 -24.16
CA SER A 86 21.66 -19.14 -24.38
C SER A 86 20.87 -19.69 -23.18
N LEU A 87 19.57 -19.39 -23.12
CA LEU A 87 18.70 -19.94 -22.07
C LEU A 87 18.64 -21.46 -22.10
N ALA A 88 18.69 -22.07 -23.28
CA ALA A 88 18.69 -23.52 -23.45
C ALA A 88 19.99 -24.15 -22.92
N GLN A 89 21.14 -23.58 -23.29
CA GLN A 89 22.45 -24.03 -22.81
C GLN A 89 22.56 -23.90 -21.28
N LEU A 90 22.11 -22.76 -20.71
CA LEU A 90 22.10 -22.59 -19.24
C LEU A 90 21.25 -23.69 -18.56
N LYS A 91 20.06 -23.99 -19.08
CA LYS A 91 19.17 -25.01 -18.50
C LYS A 91 19.67 -26.44 -18.67
N ALA A 92 20.59 -26.68 -19.61
CA ALA A 92 21.23 -27.98 -19.81
C ALA A 92 22.36 -28.25 -18.80
N LEU A 93 22.90 -27.22 -18.15
CA LEU A 93 23.89 -27.38 -17.08
C LEU A 93 23.26 -28.01 -15.82
N PRO A 94 24.06 -28.65 -14.95
CA PRO A 94 23.58 -29.22 -13.69
C PRO A 94 22.83 -28.19 -12.84
N GLN A 95 21.60 -28.53 -12.46
CA GLN A 95 20.72 -27.66 -11.70
C GLN A 95 20.62 -28.11 -10.24
N THR A 96 20.35 -27.15 -9.37
CA THR A 96 20.06 -27.39 -7.95
C THR A 96 18.91 -26.50 -7.51
N SER A 97 18.21 -26.92 -6.46
CA SER A 97 17.25 -26.09 -5.74
C SER A 97 17.81 -25.72 -4.38
N ILE A 98 17.54 -24.50 -3.92
CA ILE A 98 17.95 -24.00 -2.61
C ILE A 98 16.79 -23.24 -1.99
N THR A 99 16.43 -23.60 -0.77
CA THR A 99 15.49 -22.80 0.03
C THR A 99 16.26 -21.66 0.69
N SER A 100 15.83 -20.42 0.45
CA SER A 100 16.46 -19.26 1.09
C SER A 100 15.50 -18.14 1.41
N PHE A 101 15.78 -17.42 2.50
CA PHE A 101 15.17 -16.13 2.71
C PHE A 101 15.72 -15.11 1.70
N HIS A 102 14.93 -14.07 1.42
CA HIS A 102 15.29 -12.98 0.52
C HIS A 102 14.85 -11.66 1.15
N GLU A 103 15.81 -10.85 1.64
CA GLU A 103 15.51 -9.58 2.32
C GLU A 103 15.88 -8.38 1.47
N CYS A 104 14.97 -7.41 1.35
CA CYS A 104 15.31 -6.09 0.82
C CYS A 104 15.97 -5.24 1.92
N TYR A 105 17.05 -4.55 1.57
CA TYR A 105 17.68 -3.58 2.47
C TYR A 105 16.72 -2.45 2.89
N GLY A 106 15.81 -2.06 2.00
CA GLY A 106 14.90 -0.92 2.17
C GLY A 106 15.23 0.20 1.20
N SER A 107 15.04 1.46 1.59
CA SER A 107 15.37 2.59 0.73
C SER A 107 16.88 2.81 0.68
N PRO A 108 17.52 2.82 -0.50
CA PRO A 108 18.92 3.21 -0.60
C PRO A 108 19.14 4.72 -0.41
N LEU A 109 18.16 5.55 -0.77
CA LEU A 109 18.25 7.01 -0.64
C LEU A 109 18.20 7.47 0.82
N LYS A 110 17.47 6.73 1.64
CA LYS A 110 17.34 6.96 3.08
C LYS A 110 17.50 5.64 3.80
N PRO A 111 18.73 5.28 4.21
CA PRO A 111 19.00 4.06 4.97
C PRO A 111 17.96 3.88 6.09
N PRO A 112 17.25 2.75 6.12
CA PRO A 112 16.15 2.58 7.04
C PRO A 112 16.65 2.44 8.48
N ILE A 113 15.99 3.15 9.39
CA ILE A 113 16.15 2.99 10.84
C ILE A 113 15.09 2.06 11.44
N SER A 114 14.18 1.55 10.59
CA SER A 114 13.17 0.57 10.96
C SER A 114 13.09 -0.57 9.97
N ASN A 115 12.65 -1.75 10.42
CA ASN A 115 12.54 -2.90 9.54
C ASN A 115 11.39 -2.69 8.55
N PRO A 116 11.65 -2.70 7.23
CA PRO A 116 10.58 -2.58 6.24
C PRO A 116 9.75 -3.86 6.10
N TRP A 117 10.16 -4.96 6.77
CA TRP A 117 9.64 -6.33 6.69
C TRP A 117 9.49 -6.85 5.27
N ARG A 118 10.28 -6.31 4.33
CA ARG A 118 10.40 -6.74 2.94
C ARG A 118 11.24 -8.01 2.85
N ILE A 119 10.65 -9.11 3.33
CA ILE A 119 11.24 -10.44 3.44
C ILE A 119 10.29 -11.50 2.90
N GLY A 120 10.85 -12.62 2.45
CA GLY A 120 10.12 -13.86 2.21
C GLY A 120 11.11 -15.01 2.08
N ASN A 121 10.63 -16.24 2.27
CA ASN A 121 11.42 -17.46 2.16
C ASN A 121 10.90 -18.30 1.00
N VAL A 122 11.78 -18.67 0.07
CA VAL A 122 11.37 -19.25 -1.23
C VAL A 122 12.35 -20.32 -1.67
N VAL A 123 11.93 -21.14 -2.62
CA VAL A 123 12.80 -22.14 -3.26
C VAL A 123 13.27 -21.59 -4.59
N TRP A 124 14.57 -21.35 -4.74
CA TRP A 124 15.19 -20.99 -6.03
C TRP A 124 15.67 -22.24 -6.74
N THR A 125 15.47 -22.34 -8.05
CA THR A 125 16.09 -23.42 -8.86
C THR A 125 16.88 -22.82 -10.01
N GLY A 126 18.10 -23.33 -10.20
CA GLY A 126 19.03 -22.80 -11.18
C GLY A 126 20.38 -23.50 -11.19
N VAL A 127 21.34 -22.87 -11.86
CA VAL A 127 22.72 -23.36 -11.98
C VAL A 127 23.59 -22.67 -10.92
N ARG A 128 24.49 -23.41 -10.28
CA ARG A 128 25.44 -22.81 -9.33
C ARG A 128 26.34 -21.80 -10.04
N LEU A 129 26.48 -20.61 -9.47
CA LEU A 129 27.36 -19.58 -10.02
C LEU A 129 28.82 -20.06 -10.05
N SER A 130 29.23 -20.89 -9.08
CA SER A 130 30.55 -21.52 -9.07
C SER A 130 30.83 -22.39 -10.30
N ALA A 131 29.82 -23.06 -10.86
CA ALA A 131 29.97 -23.85 -12.09
C ALA A 131 30.19 -22.95 -13.31
N ILE A 132 29.46 -21.83 -13.39
CA ILE A 132 29.64 -20.82 -14.45
C ILE A 132 31.04 -20.21 -14.38
N LEU A 133 31.50 -19.88 -13.16
CA LEU A 133 32.85 -19.37 -12.95
C LEU A 133 33.92 -20.41 -13.30
N ALA A 134 33.70 -21.69 -12.97
CA ALA A 134 34.63 -22.75 -13.34
C ALA A 134 34.81 -22.89 -14.85
N LEU A 135 33.73 -22.76 -15.63
CA LEU A 135 33.79 -22.73 -17.10
C LEU A 135 34.62 -21.55 -17.63
N ALA A 136 34.55 -20.41 -16.96
CA ALA A 136 35.24 -19.19 -17.39
C ALA A 136 36.74 -19.19 -17.07
N GLU A 137 37.17 -20.00 -16.09
CA GLU A 137 38.54 -20.05 -15.59
C GLU A 137 39.07 -18.64 -15.17
N PRO A 138 38.66 -18.13 -14.00
CA PRO A 138 39.01 -16.79 -13.53
C PRO A 138 40.52 -16.60 -13.46
N LEU A 139 41.00 -15.42 -13.87
CA LEU A 139 42.40 -15.04 -13.68
C LEU A 139 42.68 -14.72 -12.20
N PRO A 140 43.91 -14.90 -11.70
CA PRO A 140 44.25 -14.64 -10.29
C PRO A 140 43.93 -13.22 -9.81
N GLU A 141 43.92 -12.24 -10.70
CA GLU A 141 43.65 -10.84 -10.41
C GLU A 141 42.14 -10.53 -10.29
N ALA A 142 41.26 -11.47 -10.64
CA ALA A 142 39.81 -11.30 -10.50
C ALA A 142 39.41 -11.33 -9.02
N GLN A 143 38.83 -10.22 -8.54
CA GLN A 143 38.40 -10.08 -7.14
C GLN A 143 36.88 -9.96 -6.99
N PHE A 144 36.21 -9.43 -8.01
CA PHE A 144 34.76 -9.18 -8.03
C PHE A 144 34.12 -9.76 -9.28
N VAL A 145 32.85 -10.13 -9.15
CA VAL A 145 31.96 -10.46 -10.27
C VAL A 145 30.94 -9.33 -10.38
N TRP A 146 30.99 -8.56 -11.46
CA TRP A 146 29.97 -7.56 -11.76
C TRP A 146 28.78 -8.25 -12.40
N SER A 147 27.58 -7.95 -11.93
CA SER A 147 26.32 -8.48 -12.45
C SER A 147 25.49 -7.35 -13.05
N GLU A 148 25.08 -7.53 -14.31
CA GLU A 148 24.30 -6.53 -15.05
C GLU A 148 22.95 -7.08 -15.50
N GLY A 149 21.92 -6.27 -15.27
CA GLY A 149 20.56 -6.51 -15.74
C GLY A 149 20.27 -5.80 -17.07
N LEU A 150 19.20 -6.24 -17.73
CA LEU A 150 18.63 -5.59 -18.92
C LEU A 150 17.82 -4.32 -18.62
N ASP A 151 17.40 -4.12 -17.37
CA ASP A 151 16.65 -2.94 -16.95
C ASP A 151 17.51 -1.68 -16.99
N ARG A 152 16.90 -0.59 -17.45
CA ARG A 152 17.53 0.72 -17.67
C ARG A 152 16.50 1.82 -17.46
N GLY A 153 16.95 3.03 -17.16
CA GLY A 153 16.09 4.20 -17.02
C GLY A 153 16.48 5.06 -15.83
N LYS A 154 15.49 5.76 -15.28
CA LYS A 154 15.67 6.69 -14.17
C LYS A 154 15.19 6.09 -12.85
N PHE A 155 15.96 6.32 -11.80
CA PHE A 155 15.61 6.10 -10.41
C PHE A 155 15.90 7.39 -9.63
N PHE A 156 14.87 8.21 -9.41
CA PHE A 156 15.02 9.57 -8.89
C PHE A 156 16.00 10.41 -9.74
N GLU A 157 17.01 11.01 -9.13
CA GLU A 157 18.05 11.80 -9.80
C GLU A 157 19.09 10.96 -10.56
N TYR A 158 19.05 9.62 -10.39
CA TYR A 158 20.02 8.72 -11.01
C TYR A 158 19.46 8.15 -12.32
N GLU A 159 20.18 8.37 -13.42
CA GLU A 159 19.93 7.68 -14.68
C GLU A 159 21.01 6.63 -14.90
N ALA A 160 20.61 5.42 -15.29
CA ALA A 160 21.56 4.36 -15.62
C ALA A 160 21.08 3.55 -16.83
N ASP A 161 22.04 3.19 -17.68
CA ASP A 161 21.83 2.36 -18.86
C ASP A 161 21.62 0.87 -18.51
N ARG A 162 21.94 0.48 -17.27
CA ARG A 162 21.75 -0.86 -16.72
C ARG A 162 21.74 -0.87 -15.20
N TYR A 163 21.01 -1.80 -14.59
CA TYR A 163 21.23 -2.11 -13.19
C TYR A 163 22.52 -2.91 -13.04
N ARG A 164 23.53 -2.33 -12.40
CA ARG A 164 24.83 -2.96 -12.15
C ARG A 164 25.08 -3.10 -10.65
N LYS A 165 25.44 -4.30 -10.24
CA LYS A 165 25.94 -4.62 -8.90
C LYS A 165 27.20 -5.46 -9.00
N ASP A 166 27.77 -5.76 -7.85
CA ASP A 166 28.95 -6.59 -7.76
C ASP A 166 28.95 -7.40 -6.47
N LEU A 167 29.64 -8.53 -6.50
CA LEU A 167 29.96 -9.33 -5.32
C LEU A 167 31.41 -9.83 -5.38
N PRO A 168 32.07 -10.02 -4.22
CA PRO A 168 33.38 -10.66 -4.16
C PRO A 168 33.35 -12.07 -4.76
N ILE A 169 34.38 -12.44 -5.50
CA ILE A 169 34.47 -13.76 -6.15
C ILE A 169 34.37 -14.91 -5.15
N LYS A 170 34.90 -14.72 -3.93
CA LYS A 170 34.79 -15.69 -2.83
C LYS A 170 33.34 -16.00 -2.47
N LYS A 171 32.44 -14.98 -2.47
CA LYS A 171 31.01 -15.19 -2.25
C LYS A 171 30.36 -15.83 -3.48
N ALA A 172 30.75 -15.43 -4.68
CA ALA A 172 30.22 -15.97 -5.93
C ALA A 172 30.51 -17.47 -6.12
N GLN A 173 31.61 -17.97 -5.55
CA GLN A 173 32.00 -19.37 -5.57
C GLN A 173 31.32 -20.23 -4.51
N ARG A 174 30.56 -19.63 -3.57
CA ARG A 174 29.87 -20.37 -2.53
C ARG A 174 28.76 -21.25 -3.14
N PRO A 175 28.52 -22.45 -2.58
CA PRO A 175 27.59 -23.42 -3.15
C PRO A 175 26.14 -22.90 -3.21
N GLU A 176 25.81 -21.90 -2.38
CA GLU A 176 24.48 -21.31 -2.34
C GLU A 176 24.19 -20.22 -3.39
N ALA A 177 25.21 -19.67 -4.07
CA ALA A 177 25.00 -18.65 -5.09
C ALA A 177 24.51 -19.28 -6.41
N LEU A 178 23.40 -18.79 -6.96
CA LEU A 178 22.74 -19.38 -8.13
C LEU A 178 22.49 -18.36 -9.25
N LEU A 179 22.48 -18.85 -10.48
CA LEU A 179 21.73 -18.27 -11.59
C LEU A 179 20.37 -18.96 -11.66
N ALA A 180 19.37 -18.35 -11.04
CA ALA A 180 18.04 -18.90 -10.89
C ALA A 180 17.16 -18.57 -12.09
N TRP A 181 16.38 -19.55 -12.54
CA TRP A 181 15.37 -19.39 -13.60
C TRP A 181 13.98 -19.87 -13.16
N LYS A 182 13.86 -20.43 -11.95
CA LYS A 182 12.59 -20.69 -11.25
C LYS A 182 12.58 -20.16 -9.83
N ILE A 183 11.39 -19.85 -9.35
CA ILE A 183 11.05 -19.54 -7.96
C ILE A 183 9.82 -20.36 -7.55
N ASN A 184 9.88 -21.04 -6.41
CA ASN A 184 8.80 -21.88 -5.88
C ASN A 184 8.26 -22.92 -6.90
N GLY A 185 9.16 -23.52 -7.69
CA GLY A 185 8.82 -24.52 -8.71
C GLY A 185 8.39 -23.95 -10.07
N GLU A 186 8.01 -22.68 -10.13
CA GLU A 186 7.54 -21.98 -11.31
C GLU A 186 8.64 -21.17 -12.00
N PRO A 187 8.62 -21.01 -13.34
CA PRO A 187 9.50 -20.08 -14.04
C PRO A 187 9.42 -18.65 -13.48
N LEU A 188 10.54 -17.93 -13.47
CA LEU A 188 10.54 -16.52 -13.05
C LEU A 188 9.63 -15.68 -13.96
N SER A 189 8.69 -14.94 -13.36
CA SER A 189 7.91 -13.93 -14.07
C SER A 189 8.79 -12.75 -14.51
N LYS A 190 8.25 -11.89 -15.39
CA LYS A 190 8.86 -10.61 -15.78
C LYS A 190 9.31 -9.82 -14.55
N GLU A 191 8.41 -9.62 -13.60
CA GLU A 191 8.61 -8.83 -12.38
C GLU A 191 9.69 -9.40 -11.46
N ARG A 192 9.84 -10.73 -11.48
CA ARG A 192 10.83 -11.50 -10.73
C ARG A 192 12.19 -11.55 -11.39
N GLY A 193 12.36 -10.93 -12.56
CA GLY A 193 13.61 -10.89 -13.29
C GLY A 193 13.80 -12.02 -14.29
N GLY A 194 12.71 -12.62 -14.77
CA GLY A 194 12.77 -13.66 -15.79
C GLY A 194 13.41 -13.17 -17.09
N PRO A 195 14.12 -14.05 -17.84
CA PRO A 195 14.15 -15.49 -17.63
C PRO A 195 15.14 -15.94 -16.54
N VAL A 196 16.13 -15.13 -16.20
CA VAL A 196 17.23 -15.50 -15.28
C VAL A 196 17.61 -14.32 -14.40
N ARG A 197 17.84 -14.60 -13.11
CA ARG A 197 18.44 -13.65 -12.16
C ARG A 197 19.59 -14.31 -11.40
N ILE A 198 20.52 -13.50 -10.91
CA ILE A 198 21.44 -13.97 -9.87
C ILE A 198 20.71 -13.96 -8.51
N VAL A 199 20.96 -14.99 -7.70
CA VAL A 199 20.48 -15.13 -6.33
C VAL A 199 21.68 -15.38 -5.43
N VAL A 200 21.81 -14.56 -4.38
CA VAL A 200 22.93 -14.62 -3.44
C VAL A 200 22.38 -14.79 -2.02
N PRO A 201 22.10 -16.02 -1.56
CA PRO A 201 21.53 -16.26 -0.24
C PRO A 201 22.40 -15.70 0.90
N GLY A 202 21.74 -15.22 1.95
CA GLY A 202 22.36 -14.54 3.09
C GLY A 202 22.75 -13.08 2.81
N TRP A 203 22.62 -12.58 1.58
CA TRP A 203 22.89 -11.20 1.22
C TRP A 203 21.61 -10.45 0.86
N PHE A 204 21.61 -9.13 1.02
CA PHE A 204 20.45 -8.31 0.67
C PHE A 204 20.12 -8.44 -0.82
N GLY A 205 18.82 -8.40 -1.13
CA GLY A 205 18.28 -8.60 -2.48
C GLY A 205 18.76 -7.60 -3.53
N THR A 206 19.34 -6.46 -3.13
CA THR A 206 20.05 -5.54 -4.04
C THR A 206 21.15 -6.27 -4.83
N ASN A 207 21.84 -7.25 -4.23
CA ASN A 207 22.92 -8.01 -4.87
C ASN A 207 22.40 -9.17 -5.75
N SER A 208 21.08 -9.34 -5.86
CA SER A 208 20.43 -10.38 -6.66
C SER A 208 19.85 -9.78 -7.96
N THR A 209 20.74 -9.30 -8.84
CA THR A 209 20.40 -8.66 -10.14
C THR A 209 19.39 -9.46 -10.95
N LYS A 210 18.32 -8.79 -11.36
CA LYS A 210 17.22 -9.32 -12.18
C LYS A 210 17.49 -9.12 -13.66
N TRP A 211 16.82 -9.90 -14.52
CA TRP A 211 17.00 -9.84 -15.98
C TRP A 211 18.48 -9.91 -16.38
N LEU A 212 19.21 -10.82 -15.74
CA LEU A 212 20.66 -10.91 -15.84
C LEU A 212 21.07 -11.13 -17.29
N CYS A 213 22.01 -10.33 -17.80
CA CYS A 213 22.55 -10.47 -19.16
C CYS A 213 24.08 -10.55 -19.21
N ARG A 214 24.77 -10.13 -18.16
CA ARG A 214 26.25 -10.13 -18.14
C ARG A 214 26.82 -10.40 -16.75
N LEU A 215 27.89 -11.20 -16.72
CA LEU A 215 28.78 -11.38 -15.58
C LEU A 215 30.21 -11.05 -16.02
N SER A 216 30.79 -9.99 -15.45
CA SER A 216 32.15 -9.57 -15.79
C SER A 216 33.06 -9.71 -14.58
N LEU A 217 34.12 -10.51 -14.70
CA LEU A 217 35.12 -10.65 -13.64
C LEU A 217 36.07 -9.46 -13.67
N GLN A 218 36.27 -8.83 -12.52
CA GLN A 218 36.95 -7.55 -12.43
C GLN A 218 37.85 -7.49 -11.19
N ARG A 219 38.88 -6.66 -11.27
CA ARG A 219 39.82 -6.45 -10.15
C ARG A 219 39.19 -5.57 -9.05
N THR A 220 38.28 -4.67 -9.43
CA THR A 220 37.72 -3.65 -8.54
C THR A 220 36.20 -3.75 -8.46
N ARG A 221 35.62 -3.03 -7.48
CA ARG A 221 34.17 -2.87 -7.31
C ARG A 221 33.53 -2.28 -8.58
N ALA A 222 32.26 -2.60 -8.82
CA ALA A 222 31.53 -2.02 -9.94
C ALA A 222 31.34 -0.51 -9.74
N PRO A 223 31.53 0.31 -10.79
CA PRO A 223 31.11 1.69 -10.77
C PRO A 223 29.59 1.79 -10.93
N GLY A 224 29.06 3.00 -10.76
CA GLY A 224 27.65 3.32 -11.01
C GLY A 224 26.82 3.45 -9.74
N PRO A 225 25.60 3.98 -9.86
CA PRO A 225 24.83 4.47 -8.72
C PRO A 225 24.50 3.36 -7.72
N PHE A 226 24.09 2.17 -8.17
CA PHE A 226 23.65 1.09 -7.29
C PHE A 226 24.78 0.35 -6.58
N ALA A 227 26.00 0.33 -7.15
CA ALA A 227 27.15 -0.35 -6.55
C ALA A 227 28.01 0.59 -5.69
N ALA A 228 28.24 1.82 -6.15
CA ALA A 228 29.19 2.76 -5.56
C ALA A 228 28.56 3.87 -4.71
N VAL A 229 27.26 4.17 -4.87
CA VAL A 229 26.60 5.30 -4.20
C VAL A 229 25.45 4.82 -3.29
N LEU A 230 24.34 4.38 -3.88
CA LEU A 230 23.04 4.15 -3.25
C LEU A 230 23.00 3.05 -2.18
N TYR A 231 23.66 1.92 -2.42
CA TYR A 231 23.66 0.77 -1.50
C TYR A 231 24.96 0.67 -0.71
N ASN A 232 25.37 1.79 -0.13
CA ASN A 232 26.46 1.87 0.84
C ASN A 232 25.95 2.55 2.11
N GLU A 233 26.28 1.98 3.27
CA GLU A 233 25.89 2.50 4.57
C GLU A 233 27.11 2.77 5.43
N LYS A 234 26.94 3.59 6.47
CA LYS A 234 27.95 3.70 7.52
C LYS A 234 28.11 2.35 8.19
N ASP A 235 29.35 1.92 8.35
CA ASP A 235 29.66 0.66 8.98
C ASP A 235 29.24 0.72 10.47
N PRO A 236 28.32 -0.13 10.92
CA PRO A 236 27.88 -0.15 12.30
C PRO A 236 28.97 -0.61 13.26
N ALA A 237 29.97 -1.33 12.76
CA ALA A 237 31.12 -1.77 13.54
C ALA A 237 32.22 -0.69 13.59
N ASP A 238 32.06 0.44 12.90
CA ASP A 238 32.99 1.56 12.97
C ASP A 238 32.62 2.52 14.12
N PRO A 239 33.42 2.58 15.20
CA PRO A 239 33.14 3.46 16.32
C PRO A 239 33.19 4.95 15.96
N GLU A 240 33.92 5.32 14.89
CA GLU A 240 34.02 6.71 14.44
C GLU A 240 32.87 7.11 13.50
N GLY A 241 32.14 6.14 12.94
CA GLY A 241 30.99 6.37 12.07
C GLY A 241 31.34 7.06 10.75
N VAL A 242 32.57 6.87 10.25
CA VAL A 242 33.13 7.46 9.04
C VAL A 242 33.23 6.43 7.90
N ARG A 243 33.59 5.19 8.24
CA ARG A 243 33.78 4.11 7.28
C ARG A 243 32.44 3.75 6.64
N MET A 244 32.39 3.81 5.31
CA MET A 244 31.28 3.30 4.53
C MET A 244 31.55 1.84 4.14
N ARG A 245 30.51 1.00 4.18
CA ARG A 245 30.55 -0.36 3.68
C ARG A 245 29.43 -0.59 2.67
N ALA A 246 29.64 -1.52 1.76
CA ALA A 246 28.58 -1.96 0.87
C ALA A 246 27.52 -2.76 1.62
N VAL A 247 26.27 -2.57 1.21
CA VAL A 247 25.13 -3.34 1.71
C VAL A 247 25.18 -4.76 1.09
N TRP A 248 25.81 -5.67 1.82
CA TRP A 248 26.04 -7.06 1.41
C TRP A 248 25.30 -8.03 2.31
N GLU A 249 25.89 -8.41 3.43
CA GLU A 249 25.38 -9.45 4.34
C GLU A 249 24.15 -8.99 5.11
N VAL A 250 23.16 -9.88 5.21
CA VAL A 250 21.96 -9.65 6.01
C VAL A 250 22.27 -9.87 7.48
N GLU A 251 22.05 -8.82 8.26
CA GLU A 251 22.15 -8.85 9.72
C GLU A 251 21.03 -9.67 10.36
N VAL A 252 21.30 -10.20 11.56
CA VAL A 252 20.33 -10.95 12.35
C VAL A 252 19.03 -10.19 12.55
N ASN A 253 17.91 -10.89 12.40
CA ASN A 253 16.57 -10.34 12.49
C ASN A 253 15.57 -11.37 13.03
N SER A 254 14.45 -10.90 13.56
CA SER A 254 13.34 -11.74 13.99
C SER A 254 11.99 -11.05 13.87
N MET A 255 10.94 -11.83 13.60
CA MET A 255 9.60 -11.36 13.34
C MET A 255 8.57 -12.26 14.01
N ILE A 256 7.84 -11.72 14.97
CA ILE A 256 6.65 -12.37 15.55
C ILE A 256 5.53 -12.44 14.49
N THR A 257 5.04 -13.65 14.20
CA THR A 257 3.90 -13.89 13.28
C THR A 257 2.64 -14.29 14.04
N LYS A 258 2.79 -14.90 15.22
CA LYS A 258 1.69 -15.18 16.14
C LYS A 258 2.09 -14.81 17.57
N PRO A 259 1.16 -14.26 18.35
CA PRO A 259 -0.21 -13.86 18.00
C PRO A 259 -0.25 -12.64 17.05
N ALA A 260 -1.21 -12.59 16.13
CA ALA A 260 -1.39 -11.46 15.23
C ALA A 260 -1.78 -10.20 16.00
N ASP A 261 -1.21 -9.01 15.77
CA ASP A 261 -1.44 -7.76 16.54
C ASP A 261 -2.88 -7.51 17.02
N SER A 262 -3.89 -7.78 16.19
CA SER A 262 -5.31 -7.58 16.51
C SER A 262 -5.99 -8.69 17.32
N ALA A 263 -5.33 -9.84 17.52
CA ALA A 263 -5.88 -10.96 18.26
C ALA A 263 -6.05 -10.62 19.75
N VAL A 264 -7.26 -10.84 20.27
CA VAL A 264 -7.55 -10.89 21.72
C VAL A 264 -7.11 -12.26 22.22
N ILE A 265 -6.35 -12.28 23.32
CA ILE A 265 -5.81 -13.51 23.88
C ILE A 265 -6.33 -13.61 25.32
N SER A 266 -6.76 -14.82 25.70
CA SER A 266 -7.17 -15.12 27.07
C SER A 266 -5.94 -15.19 27.96
N GLU A 267 -6.06 -14.73 29.21
CA GLU A 267 -4.99 -14.83 30.20
C GLU A 267 -4.47 -16.27 30.37
N GLY A 268 -3.19 -16.40 30.74
CA GLY A 268 -2.51 -17.67 30.91
C GLY A 268 -1.28 -17.83 30.01
N LEU A 269 -0.95 -19.09 29.69
CA LEU A 269 0.21 -19.44 28.88
C LEU A 269 -0.07 -19.20 27.39
N VAL A 270 0.69 -18.29 26.78
CA VAL A 270 0.55 -17.90 25.38
C VAL A 270 1.81 -18.26 24.61
N THR A 271 1.68 -19.10 23.59
CA THR A 271 2.78 -19.41 22.67
C THR A 271 2.98 -18.29 21.66
N ILE A 272 4.15 -17.66 21.71
CA ILE A 272 4.64 -16.69 20.73
C ILE A 272 5.39 -17.45 19.66
N GLU A 273 5.02 -17.27 18.39
CA GLU A 273 5.69 -17.91 17.25
C GLU A 273 6.16 -16.86 16.24
N GLY A 274 7.25 -17.15 15.55
CA GLY A 274 7.76 -16.27 14.51
C GLY A 274 8.89 -16.87 13.68
N TRP A 275 9.50 -16.02 12.86
CA TRP A 275 10.66 -16.33 12.05
C TRP A 275 11.87 -15.54 12.51
N ALA A 276 13.05 -16.13 12.45
CA ALA A 276 14.32 -15.47 12.66
C ALA A 276 15.28 -15.82 11.52
N TRP A 277 16.16 -14.91 11.14
CA TRP A 277 17.12 -15.15 10.06
C TRP A 277 18.38 -14.30 10.23
N SER A 278 19.46 -14.77 9.62
CA SER A 278 20.77 -14.09 9.54
C SER A 278 21.55 -14.70 8.38
N HIS A 279 22.59 -14.01 7.89
CA HIS A 279 23.46 -14.55 6.83
C HIS A 279 24.17 -15.86 7.23
N ASP A 280 24.52 -16.01 8.50
CA ASP A 280 25.22 -17.16 9.09
C ASP A 280 24.23 -18.16 9.73
N GLY A 281 23.18 -17.67 10.38
CA GLY A 281 22.16 -18.47 11.06
C GLY A 281 21.79 -17.83 12.39
N VAL A 282 20.76 -18.34 13.05
CA VAL A 282 20.27 -17.83 14.34
C VAL A 282 20.48 -18.91 15.40
N ALA A 283 21.26 -18.56 16.42
CA ALA A 283 21.57 -19.46 17.54
C ALA A 283 20.53 -19.35 18.67
N LEU A 284 19.94 -18.17 18.86
CA LEU A 284 19.05 -17.89 19.98
C LEU A 284 17.97 -16.88 19.59
N VAL A 285 16.75 -17.09 20.08
CA VAL A 285 15.70 -16.07 20.12
C VAL A 285 15.17 -15.96 21.53
N GLU A 286 15.08 -14.73 22.02
CA GLU A 286 14.51 -14.38 23.32
C GLU A 286 13.26 -13.51 23.12
N VAL A 287 12.24 -13.73 23.94
CA VAL A 287 11.00 -12.96 23.94
C VAL A 287 10.85 -12.22 25.27
N SER A 288 10.53 -10.94 25.21
CA SER A 288 10.25 -10.11 26.38
C SER A 288 8.81 -9.64 26.36
N LYS A 289 8.16 -9.62 27.53
CA LYS A 289 6.79 -9.09 27.73
C LYS A 289 6.74 -7.67 28.30
N ASP A 290 7.87 -7.13 28.72
CA ASP A 290 8.02 -5.87 29.44
C ASP A 290 8.92 -4.87 28.70
N ALA A 291 8.89 -4.91 27.37
CA ALA A 291 9.66 -4.04 26.49
C ALA A 291 11.20 -4.15 26.64
N GLY A 292 11.69 -5.32 27.04
CA GLY A 292 13.12 -5.67 27.07
C GLY A 292 13.76 -5.64 28.46
N GLN A 293 12.97 -5.54 29.53
CA GLN A 293 13.50 -5.53 30.90
C GLN A 293 13.82 -6.96 31.37
N SER A 294 12.99 -7.94 30.99
CA SER A 294 13.22 -9.37 31.23
C SER A 294 12.99 -10.19 29.96
N TRP A 295 13.68 -11.33 29.86
CA TRP A 295 13.74 -12.15 28.64
C TRP A 295 13.46 -13.62 28.97
N ILE A 296 12.66 -14.24 28.11
CA ILE A 296 12.34 -15.67 28.12
C ILE A 296 12.97 -16.27 26.88
N GLN A 297 13.85 -17.25 27.07
CA GLN A 297 14.48 -17.96 25.98
C GLN A 297 13.44 -18.81 25.24
N GLY A 298 13.34 -18.59 23.93
CA GLY A 298 12.54 -19.42 23.02
C GLY A 298 13.33 -20.61 22.49
N LYS A 299 12.60 -21.58 21.96
CA LYS A 299 13.14 -22.64 21.10
C LYS A 299 13.30 -22.09 19.68
N VAL A 300 14.45 -22.36 19.06
CA VAL A 300 14.72 -22.06 17.64
C VAL A 300 14.93 -23.39 16.93
N ASP A 301 14.30 -23.58 15.78
CA ASP A 301 14.51 -24.76 14.95
C ASP A 301 15.85 -24.68 14.20
N ASP A 302 16.41 -25.83 13.84
CA ASP A 302 17.65 -25.92 13.08
C ASP A 302 17.52 -25.22 11.72
N LYS A 303 18.65 -24.70 11.21
CA LYS A 303 18.69 -24.06 9.90
C LYS A 303 18.56 -25.08 8.78
N GLU A 304 17.51 -24.95 7.97
CA GLU A 304 17.34 -25.67 6.71
C GLU A 304 17.91 -24.83 5.54
N ASP A 305 18.89 -25.35 4.80
CA ASP A 305 19.60 -24.64 3.72
C ASP A 305 20.05 -23.22 4.11
N GLN A 306 19.43 -22.19 3.50
CA GLN A 306 19.63 -20.78 3.77
C GLN A 306 18.29 -20.11 4.14
N ALA A 307 17.34 -20.90 4.62
CA ALA A 307 16.02 -20.47 5.00
C ALA A 307 16.03 -19.66 6.31
N TRP A 308 14.92 -18.99 6.59
CA TRP A 308 14.65 -18.51 7.95
C TRP A 308 14.38 -19.69 8.90
N GLN A 309 14.64 -19.50 10.19
CA GLN A 309 14.42 -20.47 11.25
C GLN A 309 13.14 -20.11 12.01
N LYS A 310 12.32 -21.11 12.33
CA LYS A 310 11.15 -20.90 13.17
C LYS A 310 11.60 -20.72 14.62
N PHE A 311 10.94 -19.83 15.36
CA PHE A 311 11.07 -19.79 16.82
C PHE A 311 9.71 -19.89 17.51
N THR A 312 9.72 -20.44 18.72
CA THR A 312 8.57 -20.51 19.61
C THR A 312 8.98 -20.21 21.05
N ALA A 313 8.22 -19.39 21.77
CA ALA A 313 8.42 -19.13 23.19
C ALA A 313 7.07 -19.10 23.92
N ASP A 314 6.96 -19.84 25.01
CA ASP A 314 5.76 -19.83 25.85
C ASP A 314 5.90 -18.73 26.91
N VAL A 315 4.94 -17.80 26.92
CA VAL A 315 4.97 -16.62 27.79
C VAL A 315 3.69 -16.59 28.62
N GLU A 316 3.85 -16.54 29.94
CA GLU A 316 2.73 -16.37 30.86
C GLU A 316 2.32 -14.89 30.92
N LEU A 317 1.06 -14.62 30.54
CA LEU A 317 0.49 -13.28 30.46
C LEU A 317 -0.77 -13.19 31.32
N GLU A 318 -0.77 -12.26 32.27
CA GLU A 318 -1.92 -11.92 33.10
C GLU A 318 -2.85 -10.93 32.36
N SER A 319 -4.06 -10.74 32.89
CA SER A 319 -4.97 -9.68 32.43
C SER A 319 -4.28 -8.30 32.45
N GLY A 320 -4.26 -7.60 31.32
CA GLY A 320 -3.51 -6.35 31.17
C GLY A 320 -3.06 -6.04 29.74
N SER A 321 -2.33 -4.93 29.58
CA SER A 321 -1.72 -4.54 28.30
C SER A 321 -0.22 -4.83 28.32
N TRP A 322 0.24 -5.65 27.38
CA TRP A 322 1.63 -6.13 27.31
C TRP A 322 2.28 -5.71 26.00
N LYS A 323 3.57 -5.38 26.06
CA LYS A 323 4.38 -5.08 24.88
C LYS A 323 5.37 -6.23 24.69
N LEU A 324 5.05 -7.10 23.74
CA LEU A 324 5.88 -8.24 23.39
C LEU A 324 6.94 -7.81 22.38
N ILE A 325 8.18 -8.21 22.60
CA ILE A 325 9.28 -8.05 21.64
C ILE A 325 10.05 -9.35 21.49
N ALA A 326 10.57 -9.60 20.29
CA ALA A 326 11.46 -10.73 20.00
C ALA A 326 12.85 -10.19 19.60
N SER A 327 13.90 -10.79 20.16
CA SER A 327 15.30 -10.47 19.87
C SER A 327 16.04 -11.75 19.50
N ALA A 328 16.65 -11.76 18.32
CA ALA A 328 17.50 -12.85 17.84
C ALA A 328 18.99 -12.54 18.01
N THR A 329 19.77 -13.60 18.20
CA THR A 329 21.23 -13.63 18.19
C THR A 329 21.73 -14.59 17.13
N SER A 330 22.65 -14.14 16.27
CA SER A 330 23.24 -14.95 15.21
C SER A 330 24.21 -15.99 15.76
N GLU A 331 24.61 -16.94 14.92
CA GLU A 331 25.69 -17.89 15.24
C GLU A 331 27.04 -17.21 15.53
N SER A 332 27.31 -16.09 14.85
CA SER A 332 28.47 -15.23 15.15
C SER A 332 28.35 -14.40 16.44
N GLY A 333 27.23 -14.49 17.17
CA GLY A 333 27.01 -13.78 18.43
C GLY A 333 26.50 -12.34 18.28
N MET A 334 26.14 -11.90 17.07
CA MET A 334 25.55 -10.58 16.85
C MET A 334 24.09 -10.59 17.34
N LYS A 335 23.68 -9.59 18.12
CA LYS A 335 22.31 -9.48 18.67
C LYS A 335 21.56 -8.30 18.06
N GLN A 336 20.24 -8.44 17.90
CA GLN A 336 19.38 -7.33 17.44
C GLN A 336 19.39 -6.15 18.41
N PRO A 337 19.52 -4.90 17.93
CA PRO A 337 19.35 -3.72 18.77
C PRO A 337 17.88 -3.50 19.12
N LEU A 338 17.59 -2.79 20.21
CA LEU A 338 16.22 -2.47 20.59
C LEU A 338 15.59 -1.39 19.70
N THR A 339 16.38 -0.41 19.26
CA THR A 339 15.93 0.73 18.44
C THR A 339 17.08 1.23 17.55
N GLY A 340 16.81 2.21 16.68
CA GLY A 340 17.84 2.99 16.00
C GLY A 340 18.54 2.30 14.82
N ARG A 341 18.15 1.06 14.49
CA ARG A 341 18.68 0.31 13.34
C ARG A 341 17.59 -0.45 12.58
N ARG A 342 17.80 -0.69 11.29
CA ARG A 342 16.87 -1.45 10.44
C ARG A 342 16.48 -2.82 11.00
N ASN A 343 17.40 -3.53 11.65
CA ASN A 343 17.16 -4.86 12.20
C ASN A 343 16.76 -4.82 13.68
N HIS A 344 16.21 -3.71 14.17
CA HIS A 344 15.75 -3.63 15.55
C HIS A 344 14.61 -4.63 15.83
N VAL A 345 14.43 -4.97 17.11
CA VAL A 345 13.43 -5.95 17.58
C VAL A 345 12.02 -5.67 17.07
N HIS A 346 11.31 -6.70 16.60
CA HIS A 346 9.88 -6.58 16.27
C HIS A 346 9.06 -6.43 17.55
N SER A 347 8.12 -5.48 17.58
CA SER A 347 7.27 -5.24 18.76
C SER A 347 5.78 -5.29 18.42
N ILE A 348 5.03 -6.00 19.26
CA ILE A 348 3.57 -6.08 19.19
C ILE A 348 2.95 -5.72 20.55
N THR A 349 1.76 -5.12 20.55
CA THR A 349 1.03 -4.78 21.78
C THR A 349 -0.21 -5.66 21.94
N LYS A 350 -0.46 -6.17 23.15
CA LYS A 350 -1.52 -7.11 23.46
C LYS A 350 -2.34 -6.74 24.68
N ASN A 351 -3.66 -6.71 24.51
CA ASN A 351 -4.61 -6.55 25.61
C ASN A 351 -5.22 -7.91 25.94
N MET A 352 -5.06 -8.33 27.18
CA MET A 352 -5.60 -9.57 27.74
C MET A 352 -6.87 -9.24 28.52
N SER A 353 -7.91 -10.05 28.33
CA SER A 353 -9.16 -9.98 29.11
C SER A 353 -9.28 -11.19 30.03
N PRO A 354 -9.89 -11.06 31.22
CA PRO A 354 -10.06 -12.16 32.15
C PRO A 354 -10.86 -13.32 31.53
N LEU A 355 -10.50 -14.55 31.89
CA LEU A 355 -11.18 -15.78 31.49
C LEU A 355 -12.62 -15.77 32.04
N PHE A 356 -13.60 -15.44 31.19
CA PHE A 356 -14.98 -15.81 31.49
C PHE A 356 -15.08 -17.33 31.45
N SER A 357 -15.40 -17.91 32.61
CA SER A 357 -15.46 -19.35 32.84
C SER A 357 -16.31 -20.06 31.77
N GLN A 358 -15.77 -21.20 31.37
CA GLN A 358 -16.25 -22.10 30.34
C GLN A 358 -17.55 -22.78 30.78
N GLY A 359 -18.66 -22.03 30.82
CA GLY A 359 -19.97 -22.51 31.28
C GLY A 359 -21.18 -22.11 30.41
N TYR A 360 -21.01 -21.22 29.42
CA TYR A 360 -22.12 -20.70 28.62
C TYR A 360 -22.03 -21.03 27.13
N ARG A 361 -21.62 -22.25 26.79
CA ARG A 361 -21.64 -22.73 25.39
C ARG A 361 -22.99 -23.33 24.95
N HIS A 362 -23.96 -23.47 25.86
CA HIS A 362 -25.28 -24.06 25.56
C HIS A 362 -26.45 -23.06 25.61
N MET A 363 -26.21 -21.81 25.99
CA MET A 363 -27.27 -20.77 26.04
C MET A 363 -27.25 -19.81 24.85
N PHE A 364 -26.25 -19.94 23.96
CA PHE A 364 -26.06 -19.04 22.82
C PHE A 364 -26.77 -19.47 21.52
N GLU A 365 -27.30 -20.69 21.42
CA GLU A 365 -28.07 -21.13 20.25
C GLU A 365 -29.57 -20.86 20.34
N CYS A 366 -30.13 -20.59 21.53
CA CYS A 366 -31.57 -20.28 21.67
C CYS A 366 -31.91 -18.79 21.77
N HIS A 367 -30.92 -17.88 21.85
CA HIS A 367 -31.17 -16.44 21.99
C HIS A 367 -31.15 -15.65 20.66
N LEU A 368 -30.94 -16.34 19.52
CA LEU A 368 -30.84 -15.71 18.20
C LEU A 368 -32.18 -15.51 17.47
N LEU A 369 -33.31 -15.84 18.10
CA LEU A 369 -34.63 -15.74 17.46
C LEU A 369 -35.64 -14.80 18.13
N LEU A 370 -35.30 -14.11 19.24
CA LEU A 370 -36.35 -13.37 19.98
C LEU A 370 -35.99 -12.02 20.60
N ASN A 371 -34.85 -11.38 20.30
CA ASN A 371 -34.53 -10.06 20.90
C ASN A 371 -34.12 -9.00 19.87
N LEU A 372 -35.13 -8.50 19.16
CA LEU A 372 -35.08 -7.24 18.38
C LEU A 372 -35.44 -6.02 19.24
N THR A 373 -35.45 -6.12 20.58
CA THR A 373 -36.07 -5.10 21.45
C THR A 373 -35.26 -4.63 22.65
N THR A 374 -34.00 -5.04 22.83
CA THR A 374 -33.20 -4.59 23.99
C THR A 374 -31.74 -4.31 23.64
N LEU A 375 -31.50 -3.26 22.84
CA LEU A 375 -30.24 -2.52 22.79
C LEU A 375 -30.51 -1.06 23.20
N SER A 376 -30.92 -0.91 24.46
CA SER A 376 -31.05 0.38 25.14
C SER A 376 -30.58 0.19 26.58
N SER A 377 -29.25 0.21 26.80
CA SER A 377 -28.66 0.47 28.14
C SER A 377 -27.13 0.38 28.23
N VAL A 378 -26.33 0.89 27.26
CA VAL A 378 -25.04 1.55 27.60
C VAL A 378 -24.67 2.57 26.49
N LEU A 379 -25.54 3.53 26.27
CA LEU A 379 -25.22 4.84 25.69
C LEU A 379 -26.02 5.84 26.55
N PRO A 380 -25.51 7.05 26.87
CA PRO A 380 -26.38 8.08 27.39
C PRO A 380 -27.54 8.19 26.40
N ILE A 381 -28.77 8.04 26.89
CA ILE A 381 -30.02 7.95 26.13
C ILE A 381 -29.94 8.91 24.94
N MET A 382 -29.58 8.38 23.77
CA MET A 382 -29.58 9.14 22.53
C MET A 382 -31.05 9.19 22.13
N ALA A 383 -31.57 10.40 21.97
CA ALA A 383 -32.90 10.62 21.42
C ALA A 383 -33.11 9.78 20.14
N PRO A 384 -34.35 9.32 19.86
CA PRO A 384 -34.66 8.65 18.60
C PRO A 384 -34.08 9.45 17.42
N PHE A 385 -33.48 8.75 16.45
CA PHE A 385 -32.87 9.41 15.30
C PHE A 385 -33.93 10.17 14.52
N GLU A 386 -33.85 11.51 14.56
CA GLU A 386 -34.69 12.40 13.78
C GLU A 386 -33.89 12.88 12.55
N PRO A 387 -34.36 12.60 11.32
CA PRO A 387 -33.66 13.00 10.11
C PRO A 387 -33.73 14.52 9.94
N LYS A 388 -32.58 15.16 9.79
CA LYS A 388 -32.43 16.63 9.66
C LYS A 388 -32.13 17.04 8.21
N TYR A 389 -31.59 16.18 7.38
CA TYR A 389 -31.04 16.55 6.07
C TYR A 389 -31.77 15.93 4.88
N ILE A 390 -33.05 15.57 5.03
CA ILE A 390 -33.86 14.90 3.99
C ILE A 390 -33.77 15.64 2.63
N ASN A 391 -34.03 16.94 2.63
CA ASN A 391 -34.03 17.75 1.41
C ASN A 391 -32.63 17.78 0.76
N GLU A 392 -31.58 17.95 1.56
CA GLU A 392 -30.21 17.98 1.08
C GLU A 392 -29.77 16.61 0.55
N VAL A 393 -30.18 15.51 1.19
CA VAL A 393 -29.93 14.15 0.74
C VAL A 393 -30.61 13.91 -0.60
N GLN A 394 -31.88 14.26 -0.76
CA GLN A 394 -32.60 14.15 -2.04
C GLN A 394 -31.89 14.93 -3.16
N GLN A 395 -31.43 16.16 -2.87
CA GLN A 395 -30.66 16.97 -3.83
C GLN A 395 -29.32 16.31 -4.21
N MET A 396 -28.61 15.72 -3.25
CA MET A 396 -27.36 15.00 -3.51
C MET A 396 -27.57 13.72 -4.31
N MET A 397 -28.67 12.99 -4.05
CA MET A 397 -29.07 11.80 -4.82
C MET A 397 -29.44 12.17 -6.26
N PHE A 398 -30.11 13.30 -6.45
CA PHE A 398 -30.42 13.83 -7.78
C PHE A 398 -29.17 14.13 -8.60
N VAL A 399 -28.19 14.80 -8.01
CA VAL A 399 -26.89 15.07 -8.67
C VAL A 399 -26.13 13.77 -8.98
N ALA A 400 -26.38 12.69 -8.23
CA ALA A 400 -25.76 11.38 -8.45
C ALA A 400 -26.44 10.54 -9.53
N GLY A 401 -27.62 10.92 -10.02
CA GLY A 401 -28.33 10.16 -11.06
C GLY A 401 -29.82 9.93 -10.80
N GLU A 402 -30.31 10.14 -9.57
CA GLU A 402 -31.70 9.81 -9.23
C GLU A 402 -32.65 10.98 -9.55
N THR A 403 -33.25 10.93 -10.73
CA THR A 403 -34.16 11.97 -11.24
C THR A 403 -35.61 11.86 -10.77
N GLN A 404 -36.02 10.75 -10.15
CA GLN A 404 -37.38 10.55 -9.64
C GLN A 404 -37.55 11.14 -8.22
N GLU A 405 -38.81 11.37 -7.83
CA GLU A 405 -39.13 11.79 -6.47
C GLU A 405 -38.93 10.63 -5.48
N ILE A 406 -37.97 10.78 -4.58
CA ILE A 406 -37.61 9.78 -3.58
C ILE A 406 -38.50 9.92 -2.34
N ALA A 407 -39.06 8.82 -1.87
CA ALA A 407 -39.79 8.79 -0.60
C ALA A 407 -38.93 9.29 0.58
N ASN A 408 -39.53 10.09 1.46
CA ASN A 408 -38.86 10.65 2.64
C ASN A 408 -38.23 9.57 3.53
N GLU A 409 -38.84 8.38 3.59
CA GLU A 409 -38.33 7.22 4.33
C GLU A 409 -36.99 6.72 3.77
N THR A 410 -36.86 6.65 2.45
CA THR A 410 -35.62 6.25 1.77
C THR A 410 -34.52 7.28 2.00
N ALA A 411 -34.84 8.57 1.90
CA ALA A 411 -33.89 9.65 2.17
C ALA A 411 -33.44 9.65 3.65
N ALA A 412 -34.37 9.40 4.59
CA ALA A 412 -34.05 9.27 6.02
C ALA A 412 -33.12 8.08 6.30
N LEU A 413 -33.30 6.95 5.60
CA LEU A 413 -32.40 5.81 5.71
C LEU A 413 -30.98 6.13 5.21
N VAL A 414 -30.86 6.81 4.07
CA VAL A 414 -29.55 7.26 3.56
C VAL A 414 -28.89 8.20 4.56
N GLU A 415 -29.64 9.15 5.11
CA GLU A 415 -29.15 10.05 6.16
C GLU A 415 -28.64 9.28 7.39
N GLN A 416 -29.41 8.31 7.87
CA GLN A 416 -29.03 7.48 9.02
C GLN A 416 -27.71 6.74 8.78
N ILE A 417 -27.60 6.06 7.63
CA ILE A 417 -26.41 5.29 7.28
C ILE A 417 -25.19 6.21 7.23
N VAL A 418 -25.29 7.36 6.56
CA VAL A 418 -24.16 8.31 6.45
C VAL A 418 -23.78 8.86 7.82
N ARG A 419 -24.75 9.20 8.68
CA ARG A 419 -24.50 9.65 10.05
C ARG A 419 -23.70 8.63 10.84
N GLU A 420 -24.14 7.37 10.83
CA GLU A 420 -23.48 6.28 11.56
C GLU A 420 -22.03 6.07 11.08
N GLN A 421 -21.78 6.18 9.77
CA GLN A 421 -20.42 6.08 9.23
C GLN A 421 -19.54 7.24 9.64
N ILE A 422 -20.05 8.48 9.66
CA ILE A 422 -19.29 9.64 10.11
C ILE A 422 -18.96 9.51 11.61
N ILE A 423 -19.91 9.05 12.43
CA ILE A 423 -19.66 8.75 13.85
C ILE A 423 -18.59 7.66 14.00
N HIS A 424 -18.60 6.64 13.14
CA HIS A 424 -17.57 5.61 13.13
C HIS A 424 -16.17 6.19 12.83
N ILE A 425 -16.05 7.05 11.82
CA ILE A 425 -14.79 7.76 11.51
C ILE A 425 -14.32 8.58 12.71
N LEU A 426 -15.23 9.32 13.35
CA LEU A 426 -14.92 10.15 14.52
C LEU A 426 -14.42 9.30 15.70
N ASN A 427 -15.04 8.14 15.96
CA ASN A 427 -14.59 7.22 17.00
C ASN A 427 -13.18 6.67 16.72
N LYS A 428 -12.90 6.30 15.47
CA LYS A 428 -11.56 5.83 15.07
C LYS A 428 -10.50 6.94 15.11
N ALA A 429 -10.88 8.15 14.71
CA ALA A 429 -10.00 9.31 14.83
C ALA A 429 -9.73 9.67 16.31
N LYS A 430 -10.73 9.52 17.20
CA LYS A 430 -10.58 9.67 18.65
C LYS A 430 -9.61 8.66 19.24
N GLU A 431 -9.75 7.38 18.87
CA GLU A 431 -8.81 6.32 19.29
C GLU A 431 -7.36 6.66 18.91
N LEU A 432 -7.13 7.22 17.72
CA LEU A 432 -5.80 7.65 17.27
C LEU A 432 -5.28 8.88 18.00
N SER A 433 -6.14 9.87 18.24
CA SER A 433 -5.79 11.07 19.03
C SER A 433 -5.40 10.68 20.46
N ALA A 434 -6.16 9.77 21.07
CA ALA A 434 -5.89 9.27 22.42
C ALA A 434 -4.53 8.56 22.51
N ARG A 435 -4.13 7.80 21.49
CA ARG A 435 -2.80 7.17 21.42
C ARG A 435 -1.65 8.19 21.38
N ARG A 436 -1.89 9.43 20.95
CA ARG A 436 -0.90 10.52 20.96
C ARG A 436 -0.92 11.35 22.25
N GLY A 437 -1.85 11.08 23.17
CA GLY A 437 -2.06 11.92 24.35
C GLY A 437 -2.70 13.28 24.04
N GLU A 438 -3.28 13.47 22.85
CA GLU A 438 -3.97 14.71 22.49
C GLU A 438 -5.46 14.61 22.82
N LYS A 439 -5.99 15.63 23.53
CA LYS A 439 -7.42 15.72 23.90
C LYS A 439 -8.33 16.00 22.69
N PHE A 440 -7.83 16.70 21.68
CA PHE A 440 -8.59 17.13 20.50
C PHE A 440 -8.19 16.31 19.27
N ILE A 441 -9.19 15.84 18.52
CA ILE A 441 -8.95 15.20 17.22
C ILE A 441 -8.34 16.24 16.27
N ALA A 442 -7.19 15.91 15.69
CA ALA A 442 -6.54 16.70 14.67
C ALA A 442 -6.99 16.27 13.26
N ILE A 443 -6.88 17.15 12.28
CA ILE A 443 -7.20 16.85 10.87
C ILE A 443 -6.51 15.57 10.37
N LYS A 444 -5.25 15.36 10.79
CA LYS A 444 -4.46 14.16 10.47
C LYS A 444 -5.13 12.85 10.89
N ASP A 445 -5.90 12.83 11.98
CA ASP A 445 -6.59 11.62 12.46
C ASP A 445 -7.73 11.19 11.56
N ILE A 446 -8.45 12.18 11.02
CA ILE A 446 -9.57 11.98 10.10
C ILE A 446 -9.03 11.56 8.74
N LEU A 447 -8.02 12.28 8.23
CA LEU A 447 -7.36 11.93 6.97
C LEU A 447 -6.72 10.54 7.00
N PHE A 448 -6.19 10.12 8.14
CA PHE A 448 -5.62 8.78 8.29
C PHE A 448 -6.64 7.66 8.07
N GLN A 449 -7.92 7.88 8.37
CA GLN A 449 -8.97 6.87 8.11
C GLN A 449 -9.18 6.64 6.60
N VAL A 450 -8.99 7.68 5.79
CA VAL A 450 -9.23 7.66 4.33
C VAL A 450 -7.96 7.51 3.50
N ARG A 451 -6.79 7.29 4.13
CA ARG A 451 -5.46 7.26 3.49
C ARG A 451 -5.29 6.22 2.36
N HIS A 452 -6.14 5.19 2.34
CA HIS A 452 -6.09 4.13 1.34
C HIS A 452 -6.64 4.57 -0.03
N ASP A 453 -7.41 5.67 -0.08
CA ASP A 453 -7.91 6.27 -1.31
C ASP A 453 -7.11 7.55 -1.61
N THR A 454 -5.99 7.39 -2.32
CA THR A 454 -5.08 8.49 -2.69
C THR A 454 -5.80 9.58 -3.49
N ALA A 455 -6.73 9.20 -4.37
CA ALA A 455 -7.53 10.14 -5.13
C ALA A 455 -8.48 10.94 -4.22
N ARG A 456 -9.06 10.32 -3.18
CA ARG A 456 -9.85 11.02 -2.16
C ARG A 456 -8.99 11.98 -1.35
N MET A 457 -7.77 11.58 -0.98
CA MET A 457 -6.81 12.45 -0.28
C MET A 457 -6.47 13.71 -1.09
N THR A 458 -6.11 13.58 -2.36
CA THR A 458 -5.82 14.73 -3.24
C THR A 458 -7.01 15.67 -3.36
N ARG A 459 -8.24 15.16 -3.43
CA ARG A 459 -9.45 16.00 -3.46
C ARG A 459 -9.65 16.77 -2.17
N LEU A 460 -9.50 16.11 -1.02
CA LEU A 460 -9.63 16.75 0.28
C LEU A 460 -8.57 17.84 0.48
N GLN A 461 -7.34 17.60 0.03
CA GLN A 461 -6.26 18.60 0.00
C GLN A 461 -6.66 19.81 -0.86
N ASN A 462 -7.18 19.59 -2.07
CA ASN A 462 -7.62 20.66 -2.95
C ASN A 462 -8.79 21.46 -2.34
N VAL A 463 -9.76 20.80 -1.70
CA VAL A 463 -10.88 21.49 -1.02
C VAL A 463 -10.37 22.45 0.05
N ILE A 464 -9.41 22.02 0.87
CA ILE A 464 -8.82 22.84 1.94
C ILE A 464 -8.01 24.00 1.33
N ARG A 465 -7.17 23.72 0.33
CA ARG A 465 -6.37 24.74 -0.39
C ARG A 465 -7.27 25.84 -0.97
N TRP A 466 -8.29 25.46 -1.73
CA TRP A 466 -9.23 26.41 -2.33
C TRP A 466 -10.07 27.18 -1.31
N LYS A 467 -10.39 26.58 -0.16
CA LYS A 467 -11.08 27.28 0.93
C LYS A 467 -10.21 28.39 1.53
N ARG A 468 -8.93 28.13 1.74
CA ARG A 468 -7.96 29.13 2.24
C ARG A 468 -7.77 30.27 1.25
N LEU A 469 -7.54 29.94 -0.03
CA LEU A 469 -7.41 30.93 -1.10
C LEU A 469 -8.62 31.85 -1.21
N ARG A 470 -9.85 31.30 -1.15
CA ARG A 470 -11.08 32.12 -1.13
C ARG A 470 -11.18 33.01 0.11
N GLY A 471 -10.69 32.53 1.26
CA GLY A 471 -10.64 33.29 2.49
C GLY A 471 -9.66 34.47 2.42
N GLU A 472 -8.50 34.26 1.79
CA GLU A 472 -7.48 35.31 1.57
C GLU A 472 -7.94 36.33 0.53
N ALA A 473 -8.51 35.89 -0.59
CA ALA A 473 -9.10 36.76 -1.60
C ALA A 473 -10.18 37.68 -1.02
N ARG A 474 -11.03 37.16 -0.12
CA ARG A 474 -12.05 37.96 0.59
C ARG A 474 -11.48 38.97 1.57
N LYS A 475 -10.27 38.73 2.09
CA LYS A 475 -9.58 39.70 2.97
C LYS A 475 -8.94 40.81 2.16
N THR A 476 -8.37 40.50 1.00
CA THR A 476 -7.76 41.48 0.11
C THR A 476 -8.78 42.40 -0.57
N THR A 477 -10.02 41.94 -0.77
CA THR A 477 -11.12 42.76 -1.30
C THR A 477 -11.80 43.64 -0.25
N ASN A 478 -11.53 43.44 1.05
CA ASN A 478 -12.26 44.08 2.14
C ASN A 478 -11.64 45.40 2.65
N GLU A 479 -10.67 45.99 1.95
CA GLU A 479 -10.07 47.26 2.37
C GLU A 479 -10.81 48.51 1.86
N LYS A 480 -11.71 48.40 0.89
CA LYS A 480 -12.69 49.45 0.54
C LYS A 480 -13.96 48.81 -0.02
N ASP A 481 -15.12 49.29 0.44
CA ASP A 481 -16.48 48.94 0.03
C ASP A 481 -17.17 47.78 0.76
N LYS A 482 -17.79 48.14 1.91
CA LYS A 482 -18.99 47.46 2.39
C LYS A 482 -20.17 47.85 1.47
N PRO A 483 -20.98 46.87 1.06
CA PRO A 483 -22.41 47.01 1.26
C PRO A 483 -22.97 45.86 2.10
N GLU A 484 -23.83 46.23 3.03
CA GLU A 484 -24.75 45.32 3.71
C GLU A 484 -25.79 44.85 2.68
N ASN A 485 -25.77 43.56 2.32
CA ASN A 485 -26.95 42.71 2.26
C ASN A 485 -26.56 41.27 1.92
N ASP A 486 -27.22 40.36 2.63
CA ASP A 486 -27.27 38.94 2.34
C ASP A 486 -27.88 38.67 0.96
N ALA A 487 -27.51 37.51 0.41
CA ALA A 487 -28.01 36.86 -0.80
C ALA A 487 -27.28 37.17 -2.12
N GLU A 488 -27.10 36.09 -2.88
CA GLU A 488 -26.64 36.02 -4.28
C GLU A 488 -25.12 35.92 -4.50
N ASP A 489 -24.57 34.72 -4.25
CA ASP A 489 -23.45 34.18 -5.06
C ASP A 489 -24.01 33.93 -6.49
N SER A 490 -24.23 35.01 -7.25
CA SER A 490 -24.30 34.96 -8.70
C SER A 490 -22.87 34.75 -9.19
N PHE A 491 -22.64 33.64 -9.88
CA PHE A 491 -21.46 33.50 -10.71
C PHE A 491 -21.97 33.53 -12.14
N SER A 492 -21.79 34.69 -12.77
CA SER A 492 -21.75 34.80 -14.21
C SER A 492 -20.57 33.97 -14.72
N ASP A 493 -20.83 33.18 -15.76
CA ASP A 493 -19.81 32.73 -16.69
C ASP A 493 -19.10 33.94 -17.26
N THR A 494 -17.93 34.26 -16.72
CA THR A 494 -16.91 35.02 -17.42
C THR A 494 -15.58 34.32 -17.19
N ASP A 495 -15.37 33.27 -17.98
CA ASP A 495 -14.06 33.02 -18.55
C ASP A 495 -13.61 34.31 -19.27
N ASN A 496 -12.36 34.73 -19.04
CA ASN A 496 -11.69 35.94 -19.55
C ASN A 496 -11.89 37.23 -18.76
N ALA A 497 -11.42 37.27 -17.50
CA ALA A 497 -10.88 38.48 -16.87
C ALA A 497 -10.05 38.15 -15.61
N ALA A 498 -9.03 37.29 -15.74
CA ALA A 498 -8.08 37.04 -14.64
C ALA A 498 -6.63 36.83 -15.12
N GLU A 499 -6.28 37.21 -16.36
CA GLU A 499 -4.90 37.11 -16.84
C GLU A 499 -4.02 38.31 -16.43
N ASP A 500 -4.59 39.45 -16.04
CA ASP A 500 -3.82 40.69 -15.86
C ASP A 500 -3.61 41.17 -14.41
N THR A 501 -4.13 40.46 -13.41
CA THR A 501 -3.85 40.75 -11.98
C THR A 501 -3.07 39.67 -11.25
N ALA A 502 -2.74 38.56 -11.92
CA ALA A 502 -1.95 37.46 -11.35
C ALA A 502 -0.43 37.72 -11.29
N LYS A 503 0.07 38.85 -11.81
CA LYS A 503 1.51 39.16 -11.85
C LYS A 503 2.06 39.96 -10.66
N LYS A 504 1.24 40.32 -9.65
CA LYS A 504 1.70 41.18 -8.53
C LYS A 504 1.48 40.66 -7.11
N THR A 505 1.07 39.40 -6.94
CA THR A 505 0.98 38.76 -5.61
C THR A 505 1.57 37.35 -5.62
N THR A 506 2.75 37.16 -6.23
CA THR A 506 3.49 35.89 -6.24
C THR A 506 4.28 35.59 -4.96
N GLU A 507 4.08 36.34 -3.87
CA GLU A 507 4.81 36.12 -2.61
C GLU A 507 3.93 35.84 -1.38
N ALA A 508 2.60 35.75 -1.52
CA ALA A 508 1.71 35.45 -0.39
C ALA A 508 0.57 34.49 -0.80
N SER A 509 0.86 33.18 -0.87
CA SER A 509 -0.11 32.08 -0.63
C SER A 509 0.42 30.68 -1.01
N ALA A 510 1.70 30.37 -0.75
CA ALA A 510 2.11 28.98 -0.57
C ALA A 510 1.70 28.55 0.85
N ALA A 511 0.42 28.21 1.01
CA ALA A 511 -0.14 27.76 2.29
C ALA A 511 0.35 26.34 2.64
N LEU A 512 1.61 26.26 3.06
CA LEU A 512 2.29 25.04 3.50
C LEU A 512 1.55 24.40 4.69
N MET A 513 1.21 23.13 4.55
CA MET A 513 0.84 22.25 5.65
C MET A 513 2.13 21.81 6.40
N PRO A 514 2.06 21.44 7.69
CA PRO A 514 3.23 20.99 8.47
C PRO A 514 3.97 19.74 7.95
N TRP A 515 3.53 19.18 6.82
CA TRP A 515 4.09 18.02 6.15
C TRP A 515 4.21 18.22 4.64
N ASP A 516 4.03 19.45 4.15
CA ASP A 516 4.47 19.78 2.80
C ASP A 516 6.00 19.75 2.77
N GLU A 517 6.57 19.26 1.68
CA GLU A 517 8.03 19.00 1.55
C GLU A 517 8.87 20.25 1.87
N GLU A 518 8.31 21.44 1.66
CA GLU A 518 8.93 22.73 1.95
C GLU A 518 9.15 23.02 3.45
N PHE A 519 8.46 22.34 4.39
CA PHE A 519 8.76 22.43 5.83
C PHE A 519 9.84 21.42 6.29
N MET A 520 10.15 20.44 5.45
CA MET A 520 11.06 19.34 5.77
C MET A 520 12.50 19.61 5.32
N PHE A 521 12.71 20.59 4.43
CA PHE A 521 14.03 20.94 3.88
C PHE A 521 14.24 22.47 3.87
N ALA A 522 15.33 22.94 4.49
CA ALA A 522 15.62 24.38 4.68
C ALA A 522 16.10 25.11 3.41
N VAL A 523 16.31 24.42 2.30
CA VAL A 523 16.86 24.98 1.06
C VAL A 523 16.07 24.42 -0.12
N ARG A 524 15.53 25.30 -0.97
CA ARG A 524 14.94 24.92 -2.26
C ARG A 524 16.06 24.56 -3.25
N PRO A 525 15.98 23.42 -3.95
CA PRO A 525 16.78 23.20 -5.15
C PRO A 525 16.42 24.22 -6.24
N PRO A 526 17.37 24.71 -7.06
CA PRO A 526 17.06 25.62 -8.15
C PRO A 526 16.28 24.85 -9.24
N GLY A 527 15.00 25.15 -9.39
CA GLY A 527 14.12 24.49 -10.34
C GLY A 527 12.65 24.64 -9.95
N GLY A 528 12.20 25.89 -9.80
CA GLY A 528 10.79 26.21 -9.63
C GLY A 528 10.01 26.00 -10.92
N ASP A 529 8.74 25.63 -10.75
CA ASP A 529 7.67 25.50 -11.77
C ASP A 529 7.64 24.19 -12.56
N ALA A 530 7.38 23.08 -11.85
CA ALA A 530 6.77 21.87 -12.41
C ALA A 530 5.34 21.63 -11.88
N ASP A 531 4.70 22.65 -11.30
CA ASP A 531 3.30 22.59 -10.83
C ASP A 531 2.31 22.81 -11.98
N ALA A 532 2.48 22.08 -13.08
CA ALA A 532 1.32 21.63 -13.83
C ALA A 532 0.80 20.42 -13.07
N VAL A 533 -0.10 20.65 -12.10
CA VAL A 533 -0.79 19.59 -11.35
C VAL A 533 -1.31 18.58 -12.37
N GLU A 534 -0.62 17.43 -12.48
CA GLU A 534 -1.06 16.34 -13.32
C GLU A 534 -2.46 15.98 -12.81
N ILE A 535 -3.49 16.33 -13.58
CA ILE A 535 -4.87 16.08 -13.19
C ILE A 535 -4.97 14.57 -13.08
N SER A 536 -5.02 14.07 -11.83
CA SER A 536 -5.21 12.64 -11.56
C SER A 536 -6.27 12.09 -12.52
N GLU A 537 -6.00 10.94 -13.13
CA GLU A 537 -6.88 10.33 -14.14
C GLU A 537 -8.37 10.35 -13.72
N LYS A 538 -8.65 10.10 -12.43
CA LYS A 538 -9.98 10.16 -11.82
C LYS A 538 -10.60 11.56 -11.73
N SER A 539 -9.78 12.61 -11.63
CA SER A 539 -10.24 14.00 -11.71
C SER A 539 -10.60 14.38 -13.14
N ARG A 540 -9.83 13.89 -14.13
CA ARG A 540 -10.13 14.06 -15.55
C ARG A 540 -11.42 13.35 -15.94
N GLU A 541 -11.61 12.11 -15.49
CA GLU A 541 -12.86 11.35 -15.65
C GLU A 541 -14.08 12.08 -15.10
N ARG A 542 -13.94 12.79 -13.97
CA ARG A 542 -15.05 13.58 -13.37
C ARG A 542 -15.37 14.84 -14.14
N LEU A 543 -14.36 15.52 -14.68
CA LEU A 543 -14.56 16.71 -15.50
C LEU A 543 -15.24 16.32 -16.82
N ILE A 544 -14.76 15.24 -17.45
CA ILE A 544 -15.40 14.63 -18.61
C ILE A 544 -16.84 14.24 -18.27
N TRP A 545 -17.08 13.57 -17.14
CA TRP A 545 -18.43 13.20 -16.72
C TRP A 545 -19.33 14.42 -16.48
N ALA A 546 -18.82 15.48 -15.86
CA ALA A 546 -19.59 16.69 -15.61
C ALA A 546 -19.97 17.36 -16.94
N ASP A 547 -19.01 17.47 -17.87
CA ASP A 547 -19.21 18.02 -19.21
C ASP A 547 -20.23 17.18 -20.02
N GLU A 548 -20.08 15.86 -20.02
CA GLU A 548 -21.02 14.93 -20.65
C GLU A 548 -22.44 15.06 -20.08
N VAL A 549 -22.55 15.19 -18.76
CA VAL A 549 -23.84 15.32 -18.06
C VAL A 549 -24.51 16.66 -18.39
N THR A 550 -23.76 17.76 -18.41
CA THR A 550 -24.30 19.11 -18.67
C THR A 550 -24.54 19.38 -20.15
N SER A 551 -23.81 18.72 -21.06
CA SER A 551 -23.91 18.91 -22.52
C SER A 551 -25.31 18.67 -23.11
N LYS A 552 -26.16 17.93 -22.39
CA LYS A 552 -27.49 17.50 -22.85
C LYS A 552 -28.63 18.06 -22.01
N MET A 553 -28.35 18.95 -21.05
CA MET A 553 -29.38 19.57 -20.21
C MET A 553 -30.03 20.77 -20.92
N SER A 554 -31.33 20.95 -20.71
CA SER A 554 -31.97 22.25 -20.96
C SER A 554 -31.48 23.30 -19.95
N GLY A 555 -31.67 24.60 -20.26
CA GLY A 555 -31.27 25.68 -19.35
C GLY A 555 -31.94 25.62 -17.97
N GLU A 556 -33.20 25.17 -17.92
CA GLU A 556 -33.93 24.99 -16.66
C GLU A 556 -33.38 23.80 -15.84
N GLU A 557 -33.11 22.68 -16.50
CA GLU A 557 -32.48 21.50 -15.89
C GLU A 557 -31.07 21.81 -15.39
N TYR A 558 -30.28 22.58 -16.15
CA TYR A 558 -28.96 23.02 -15.76
C TYR A 558 -29.01 23.93 -14.53
N THR A 559 -29.96 24.86 -14.47
CA THR A 559 -30.17 25.74 -13.31
C THR A 559 -30.54 24.94 -12.05
N LYS A 560 -31.46 23.96 -12.20
CA LYS A 560 -31.84 23.05 -11.11
C LYS A 560 -30.65 22.19 -10.66
N TRP A 561 -29.88 21.63 -11.58
CA TRP A 561 -28.69 20.83 -11.29
C TRP A 561 -27.61 21.65 -10.59
N CYS A 562 -27.36 22.88 -11.05
CA CYS A 562 -26.41 23.81 -10.43
C CYS A 562 -26.81 24.17 -8.99
N SER A 563 -28.11 24.37 -8.74
CA SER A 563 -28.64 24.59 -7.39
C SER A 563 -28.40 23.37 -6.49
N TYR A 564 -28.74 22.17 -6.97
CA TYR A 564 -28.63 20.94 -6.17
C TYR A 564 -27.18 20.49 -5.97
N ARG A 565 -26.26 20.82 -6.89
CA ARG A 565 -24.82 20.55 -6.73
C ARG A 565 -24.21 21.29 -5.54
N LYS A 566 -24.83 22.39 -5.10
CA LYS A 566 -24.42 23.17 -3.91
C LYS A 566 -24.88 22.52 -2.60
N ALA A 567 -25.74 21.48 -2.65
CA ALA A 567 -26.22 20.77 -1.48
C ALA A 567 -25.06 20.15 -0.69
N SER A 568 -25.05 20.39 0.63
CA SER A 568 -24.03 19.86 1.54
C SER A 568 -24.58 19.78 2.95
N PHE A 569 -23.92 18.96 3.78
CA PHE A 569 -24.30 18.80 5.19
C PHE A 569 -23.76 19.93 6.08
N HIS A 570 -22.69 20.62 5.66
CA HIS A 570 -21.91 21.52 6.52
C HIS A 570 -21.87 22.99 6.07
N ARG A 571 -21.96 23.30 4.76
CA ARG A 571 -21.84 24.69 4.27
C ARG A 571 -23.01 25.53 4.80
N ALA A 572 -22.70 26.61 5.53
CA ALA A 572 -23.65 27.47 6.24
C ALA A 572 -24.54 26.74 7.29
N LYS A 573 -24.18 25.51 7.68
CA LYS A 573 -24.97 24.64 8.58
C LYS A 573 -24.09 23.96 9.64
N GLU A 574 -23.00 24.60 10.05
CA GLU A 574 -21.99 23.98 10.94
C GLU A 574 -22.57 23.56 12.29
N ALA A 575 -23.37 24.42 12.93
CA ALA A 575 -24.00 24.11 14.22
C ALA A 575 -24.91 22.88 14.12
N ARG A 576 -25.74 22.84 13.08
CA ARG A 576 -26.63 21.71 12.75
C ARG A 576 -25.84 20.43 12.50
N PHE A 577 -24.71 20.52 11.80
CA PHE A 577 -23.85 19.37 11.50
C PHE A 577 -23.16 18.81 12.74
N ARG A 578 -22.68 19.69 13.63
CA ARG A 578 -22.07 19.30 14.91
C ARG A 578 -23.07 18.57 15.79
N GLU A 579 -24.30 19.07 15.89
CA GLU A 579 -25.37 18.43 16.64
C GLU A 579 -25.76 17.07 16.02
N TRP A 580 -25.92 17.02 14.70
CA TRP A 580 -26.29 15.82 13.95
C TRP A 580 -25.25 14.69 14.10
N THR A 581 -23.96 15.01 14.05
CA THR A 581 -22.86 14.04 14.27
C THR A 581 -22.55 13.79 15.75
N CYS A 582 -23.21 14.51 16.67
CA CYS A 582 -22.91 14.50 18.10
C CYS A 582 -21.45 14.88 18.45
N ILE A 583 -20.84 15.76 17.64
CA ILE A 583 -19.52 16.36 17.91
C ILE A 583 -19.63 17.26 19.15
N GLY A 584 -18.79 17.00 20.16
CA GLY A 584 -18.88 17.56 21.51
C GLY A 584 -19.32 16.54 22.58
N VAL A 585 -19.99 15.45 22.19
CA VAL A 585 -20.29 14.31 23.07
C VAL A 585 -19.42 13.12 22.68
N VAL A 586 -19.34 12.82 21.37
CA VAL A 586 -18.54 11.71 20.84
C VAL A 586 -17.06 12.09 20.82
N ALA A 587 -16.73 13.29 20.32
CA ALA A 587 -15.36 13.78 20.21
C ALA A 587 -15.26 15.31 20.18
N ASP A 588 -14.15 15.84 20.68
CA ASP A 588 -13.84 17.27 20.68
C ASP A 588 -12.99 17.66 19.46
N LEU A 589 -13.55 18.52 18.60
CA LEU A 589 -12.84 19.16 17.49
C LEU A 589 -12.51 20.61 17.85
N ARG A 590 -11.32 21.09 17.47
CA ARG A 590 -10.98 22.51 17.61
C ARG A 590 -11.90 23.34 16.70
N LYS A 591 -12.39 24.48 17.20
CA LYS A 591 -13.30 25.38 16.45
C LYS A 591 -12.66 26.01 15.20
N LYS A 592 -11.33 26.11 15.13
CA LYS A 592 -10.59 26.73 14.00
C LYS A 592 -10.10 25.72 12.95
N ASP A 593 -10.35 24.43 13.14
CA ASP A 593 -9.82 23.40 12.24
C ASP A 593 -10.81 23.09 11.10
N ASP A 594 -10.29 22.89 9.88
CA ASP A 594 -11.06 22.48 8.68
C ASP A 594 -11.64 21.05 8.75
N ALA A 595 -11.68 20.45 9.95
CA ALA A 595 -12.15 19.09 10.17
C ALA A 595 -13.62 18.88 9.74
N ILE A 596 -14.49 19.86 9.96
CA ILE A 596 -15.89 19.77 9.54
C ILE A 596 -16.03 19.84 8.03
N GLU A 597 -15.18 20.62 7.35
CA GLU A 597 -15.15 20.67 5.89
C GLU A 597 -14.83 19.30 5.29
N ILE A 598 -13.83 18.63 5.88
CA ILE A 598 -13.39 17.30 5.46
C ILE A 598 -14.50 16.26 5.70
N LEU A 599 -15.06 16.23 6.91
CA LEU A 599 -16.13 15.29 7.27
C LEU A 599 -17.39 15.52 6.42
N GLY A 600 -17.75 16.78 6.17
CA GLY A 600 -18.87 17.13 5.29
C GLY A 600 -18.63 16.72 3.84
N SER A 601 -17.41 16.91 3.33
CA SER A 601 -17.02 16.45 1.98
C SER A 601 -17.09 14.92 1.85
N ILE A 602 -16.63 14.20 2.87
CA ILE A 602 -16.74 12.73 2.94
C ILE A 602 -18.21 12.29 2.96
N ALA A 603 -19.06 12.94 3.75
CA ALA A 603 -20.49 12.62 3.84
C ALA A 603 -21.21 12.78 2.50
N VAL A 604 -20.95 13.87 1.76
CA VAL A 604 -21.48 14.07 0.40
C VAL A 604 -21.01 12.97 -0.55
N GLU A 605 -19.73 12.56 -0.45
CA GLU A 605 -19.21 11.46 -1.28
C GLU A 605 -19.88 10.12 -0.95
N MET A 606 -20.18 9.84 0.32
CA MET A 606 -20.90 8.64 0.74
C MET A 606 -22.30 8.57 0.12
N VAL A 607 -23.08 9.66 0.18
CA VAL A 607 -24.42 9.72 -0.43
C VAL A 607 -24.36 9.40 -1.93
N LYS A 608 -23.41 10.01 -2.65
CA LYS A 608 -23.24 9.77 -4.09
C LYS A 608 -22.88 8.31 -4.40
N ARG A 609 -21.96 7.72 -3.63
CA ARG A 609 -21.56 6.30 -3.82
C ARG A 609 -22.69 5.32 -3.50
N LEU A 610 -23.49 5.59 -2.46
CA LEU A 610 -24.67 4.79 -2.11
C LEU A 610 -25.71 4.82 -3.23
N THR A 611 -26.03 6.04 -3.71
CA THR A 611 -27.02 6.25 -4.77
C THR A 611 -26.60 5.56 -6.05
N ASP A 612 -25.32 5.69 -6.43
CA ASP A 612 -24.77 5.07 -7.63
C ASP A 612 -24.91 3.54 -7.61
N LYS A 613 -24.59 2.91 -6.48
CA LYS A 613 -24.77 1.46 -6.31
C LYS A 613 -26.23 1.05 -6.31
N ALA A 614 -27.11 1.84 -5.69
CA ALA A 614 -28.53 1.58 -5.68
C ALA A 614 -29.14 1.65 -7.10
N LEU A 615 -28.76 2.64 -7.89
CA LEU A 615 -29.14 2.74 -9.31
C LEU A 615 -28.64 1.53 -10.10
N SER A 616 -27.40 1.09 -9.88
CA SER A 616 -26.86 -0.11 -10.55
C SER A 616 -27.62 -1.39 -10.18
N ILE A 617 -28.10 -1.51 -8.94
CA ILE A 617 -28.92 -2.65 -8.51
C ILE A 617 -30.29 -2.59 -9.16
N GLN A 618 -30.93 -1.41 -9.16
CA GLN A 618 -32.22 -1.20 -9.80
C GLN A 618 -32.16 -1.52 -11.30
N ALA A 619 -31.10 -1.11 -11.99
CA ALA A 619 -30.85 -1.47 -13.39
C ALA A 619 -30.91 -2.99 -13.60
N HIS A 620 -30.20 -3.72 -12.75
CA HIS A 620 -30.08 -5.17 -12.84
C HIS A 620 -31.40 -5.88 -12.54
N GLU A 621 -32.18 -5.37 -11.59
CA GLU A 621 -33.51 -5.89 -11.26
C GLU A 621 -34.50 -5.68 -12.41
N ILE A 622 -34.48 -4.50 -13.04
CA ILE A 622 -35.29 -4.20 -14.23
C ILE A 622 -34.92 -5.12 -15.41
N THR A 623 -33.61 -5.38 -15.63
CA THR A 623 -33.17 -6.34 -16.67
C THR A 623 -33.66 -7.76 -16.38
N THR A 624 -33.66 -8.17 -15.13
CA THR A 624 -33.98 -9.57 -14.74
C THR A 624 -35.48 -9.85 -14.74
N GLN A 625 -36.31 -8.81 -14.51
CA GLN A 625 -37.77 -8.95 -14.37
C GLN A 625 -38.56 -8.62 -15.64
N GLY A 626 -37.93 -8.18 -16.74
CA GLY A 626 -38.63 -7.60 -17.88
C GLY A 626 -38.25 -8.12 -19.26
N GLY A 627 -39.24 -8.24 -20.16
CA GLY A 627 -39.02 -8.52 -21.58
C GLY A 627 -38.32 -7.37 -22.34
N LYS A 628 -38.20 -7.48 -23.67
CA LYS A 628 -37.38 -6.62 -24.55
C LYS A 628 -37.49 -5.09 -24.33
N GLU A 629 -38.63 -4.58 -23.88
CA GLU A 629 -38.81 -3.13 -23.58
C GLU A 629 -38.09 -2.69 -22.29
N ASN A 630 -38.02 -3.56 -21.29
CA ASN A 630 -37.35 -3.29 -20.01
C ASN A 630 -35.82 -3.45 -20.11
N GLU A 631 -35.33 -4.21 -21.08
CA GLU A 631 -33.89 -4.29 -21.41
C GLU A 631 -33.36 -2.95 -21.95
N ALA A 632 -34.15 -2.23 -22.76
CA ALA A 632 -33.79 -0.90 -23.25
C ALA A 632 -33.77 0.14 -22.11
N ALA A 633 -34.70 0.05 -21.15
CA ALA A 633 -34.72 0.90 -19.96
C ALA A 633 -33.53 0.62 -19.03
N ALA A 634 -33.15 -0.65 -18.82
CA ALA A 634 -31.97 -1.02 -18.05
C ALA A 634 -30.65 -0.65 -18.77
N ALA A 635 -30.58 -0.80 -20.09
CA ALA A 635 -29.46 -0.37 -20.90
C ALA A 635 -29.29 1.16 -20.86
N ALA A 636 -30.39 1.93 -20.88
CA ALA A 636 -30.36 3.38 -20.69
C ALA A 636 -29.87 3.77 -19.28
N LEU A 637 -30.29 3.04 -18.23
CA LEU A 637 -29.82 3.27 -16.86
C LEU A 637 -28.33 2.94 -16.67
N GLN A 638 -27.82 1.91 -17.39
CA GLN A 638 -26.40 1.55 -17.40
C GLN A 638 -25.56 2.42 -18.34
N ALA A 639 -26.17 3.02 -19.37
CA ALA A 639 -25.57 3.99 -20.28
C ALA A 639 -25.39 5.35 -19.59
N ARG A 640 -24.56 5.35 -18.53
CA ARG A 640 -24.07 6.52 -17.77
C ARG A 640 -23.51 7.68 -18.60
N ARG A 641 -23.34 7.48 -19.92
CA ARG A 641 -22.67 8.36 -20.88
C ARG A 641 -23.63 9.21 -21.72
N GLN A 642 -24.93 9.18 -21.44
CA GLN A 642 -25.94 9.84 -22.28
C GLN A 642 -26.71 11.01 -21.63
N GLY A 643 -26.39 11.40 -20.39
CA GLY A 643 -26.96 12.58 -19.71
C GLY A 643 -27.97 12.22 -18.60
N LEU A 644 -28.24 13.16 -17.68
CA LEU A 644 -29.19 12.98 -16.55
C LEU A 644 -30.65 12.95 -17.01
N PHE A 645 -30.98 13.66 -18.09
CA PHE A 645 -32.34 13.84 -18.59
C PHE A 645 -32.43 13.35 -20.03
N LEU A 646 -32.27 12.05 -20.23
CA LEU A 646 -32.58 11.44 -21.53
C LEU A 646 -34.08 11.61 -21.80
N MET A 647 -34.41 12.32 -22.89
CA MET A 647 -35.78 12.54 -23.32
C MET A 647 -36.50 11.20 -23.48
N SER A 648 -37.66 11.10 -22.81
CA SER A 648 -38.65 10.03 -22.88
C SER A 648 -38.11 8.61 -22.65
N ASN A 649 -38.09 8.15 -21.39
CA ASN A 649 -38.22 6.72 -21.12
C ASN A 649 -39.26 6.46 -20.00
N PRO A 650 -40.15 5.47 -20.17
CA PRO A 650 -41.41 5.32 -19.45
C PRO A 650 -41.21 4.78 -18.04
N GLN A 651 -42.06 5.25 -17.10
CA GLN A 651 -42.33 4.72 -15.76
C GLN A 651 -41.23 3.84 -15.10
N ARG A 652 -40.06 4.40 -14.81
CA ARG A 652 -39.16 3.77 -13.83
C ARG A 652 -39.57 4.17 -12.41
N PRO A 653 -39.70 3.22 -11.46
CA PRO A 653 -39.94 3.58 -10.06
C PRO A 653 -38.70 4.27 -9.45
N ALA A 654 -38.91 5.11 -8.44
CA ALA A 654 -37.81 5.68 -7.66
C ALA A 654 -37.06 4.60 -6.88
N ILE A 655 -35.78 4.85 -6.57
CA ILE A 655 -35.03 4.00 -5.61
C ILE A 655 -35.79 3.89 -4.29
N ASP A 656 -36.03 2.66 -3.84
CA ASP A 656 -36.64 2.36 -2.55
C ASP A 656 -35.61 2.10 -1.44
N ALA A 657 -36.09 1.96 -0.20
CA ALA A 657 -35.26 1.62 0.95
C ALA A 657 -34.55 0.25 0.82
N GLY A 658 -35.14 -0.70 0.07
CA GLY A 658 -34.56 -2.02 -0.19
C GLY A 658 -33.30 -1.94 -1.04
N HIS A 659 -33.35 -1.16 -2.13
CA HIS A 659 -32.18 -0.86 -2.97
C HIS A 659 -31.05 -0.22 -2.16
N ILE A 660 -31.37 0.72 -1.27
CA ILE A 660 -30.37 1.37 -0.39
C ILE A 660 -29.76 0.37 0.60
N ARG A 661 -30.57 -0.48 1.25
CA ARG A 661 -30.05 -1.52 2.16
C ARG A 661 -29.13 -2.50 1.44
N LYS A 662 -29.53 -2.97 0.26
CA LYS A 662 -28.74 -3.88 -0.57
C LYS A 662 -27.47 -3.21 -1.10
N ALA A 663 -27.54 -1.95 -1.49
CA ALA A 663 -26.37 -1.15 -1.87
C ALA A 663 -25.38 -1.01 -0.72
N PHE A 664 -25.88 -0.75 0.49
CA PHE A 664 -25.08 -0.70 1.70
C PHE A 664 -24.47 -2.06 2.05
N GLU A 665 -25.23 -3.14 2.04
CA GLU A 665 -24.71 -4.50 2.22
C GLU A 665 -23.64 -4.86 1.20
N MET A 666 -23.81 -4.46 -0.06
CA MET A 666 -22.80 -4.67 -1.10
C MET A 666 -21.52 -3.88 -0.84
N THR A 667 -21.60 -2.66 -0.28
CA THR A 667 -20.40 -1.93 0.16
C THR A 667 -19.75 -2.60 1.38
N GLN A 668 -20.54 -3.28 2.22
CA GLN A 668 -20.04 -4.05 3.36
C GLN A 668 -19.44 -5.41 2.96
N SER A 669 -19.85 -5.96 1.82
CA SER A 669 -19.47 -7.28 1.35
C SER A 669 -18.07 -7.30 0.73
N LYS A 670 -17.27 -8.33 1.03
CA LYS A 670 -15.97 -8.53 0.36
C LYS A 670 -16.19 -8.73 -1.15
N PRO A 671 -15.29 -8.27 -2.03
CA PRO A 671 -15.27 -8.78 -3.40
C PRO A 671 -15.15 -10.31 -3.34
N LYS A 672 -16.08 -11.03 -3.99
CA LYS A 672 -16.05 -12.49 -4.07
C LYS A 672 -14.75 -12.92 -4.74
N LYS A 673 -13.76 -13.33 -3.95
CA LYS A 673 -12.66 -14.17 -4.44
C LYS A 673 -13.29 -15.46 -5.01
N ARG A 674 -13.00 -15.80 -6.26
CA ARG A 674 -13.30 -17.14 -6.81
C ARG A 674 -12.49 -18.18 -6.01
N GLY A 675 -13.15 -18.91 -5.10
CA GLY A 675 -12.78 -20.17 -4.41
C GLY A 675 -11.46 -20.21 -3.61
N TYR A 676 -11.34 -20.74 -2.38
CA TYR A 676 -12.05 -21.82 -1.70
C TYR A 676 -12.58 -21.39 -0.32
N GLN A 677 -13.74 -21.91 0.06
CA GLN A 677 -14.35 -21.73 1.37
C GLN A 677 -13.78 -22.75 2.37
N LEU A 678 -13.26 -22.26 3.50
CA LEU A 678 -13.18 -23.02 4.75
C LEU A 678 -13.94 -22.25 5.81
N ASN A 679 -14.92 -22.94 6.40
CA ASN A 679 -15.86 -22.45 7.40
C ASN A 679 -15.15 -21.66 8.51
N ARG A 680 -15.48 -20.37 8.63
CA ARG A 680 -15.16 -19.58 9.83
C ARG A 680 -16.36 -18.73 10.21
N MET A 681 -16.83 -18.95 11.44
CA MET A 681 -17.88 -18.16 12.09
C MET A 681 -17.50 -16.67 12.08
N VAL A 682 -18.45 -15.84 11.67
CA VAL A 682 -18.28 -14.40 11.43
C VAL A 682 -18.79 -13.64 12.65
N GLY A 683 -17.87 -13.05 13.43
CA GLY A 683 -18.23 -11.96 14.34
C GLY A 683 -18.61 -10.69 13.56
N PRO A 684 -19.32 -9.72 14.17
CA PRO A 684 -19.76 -8.51 13.48
C PRO A 684 -18.53 -7.71 12.99
N LYS A 685 -18.44 -7.51 11.68
CA LYS A 685 -17.33 -6.80 11.01
C LYS A 685 -17.64 -5.30 10.91
N PRO A 686 -16.61 -4.43 10.99
CA PRO A 686 -16.80 -2.98 10.89
C PRO A 686 -17.27 -2.57 9.50
N LEU A 687 -18.12 -1.53 9.47
CA LEU A 687 -18.82 -1.05 8.30
C LEU A 687 -17.85 -0.25 7.38
N GLN A 688 -17.84 -0.51 6.07
CA GLN A 688 -17.11 0.21 5.03
C GLN A 688 -18.06 0.77 3.97
N LEU A 689 -18.42 2.05 4.10
CA LEU A 689 -18.74 2.91 2.94
C LEU A 689 -17.51 3.69 2.45
N ILE A 690 -16.38 3.50 3.14
CA ILE A 690 -15.13 4.25 2.97
C ILE A 690 -14.22 3.50 2.04
#